data_AF-A0ABD3P3K0-F1
#
_entry.id   AF-A0ABD3P3K0-F1
#
_cell.length_a   1.000
_cell.length_b   1.000
_cell.length_c   1.000
_cell.angle_alpha   90.00
_cell.angle_beta   90.00
_cell.angle_gamma   90.00
#
_symmetry.space_group_name_H-M   'P 1'
#
loop_
_entity.id
_entity.type
_entity.pdbx_description
1 polymer ?
#
loop_
_entity_poly.entity_id
_entity_poly.type
_entity_poly.pdbx_seq_one_letter_code
_entity_poly.pdbx_strand_id
1 'polypeptide(L)'
;MFRPSSILLISTIATRSASFRAVPLSFLSLAHQKQNTHHHSIIAKCCGAHQQLSCHLTRLWATVVPQEDRQLLKPIDALTCKLCKRSFSSRNAIFRHLRGEDADESECYIKASEMGMQGAKASKEKEILKTAVIRYGYIINDKEALTSLDKSRDVQYRTGVNDIVANRIHDAFVNLTNAVFEEQSTSVDLTTSALSWSTSAKLRQPSLRQDDEVMGAASEVLSFNYRLVVPQTSNQWNDYVKSGKLLEALQAALDNGVDGNNVQIQLHALDAVLPRSTKFYAERGCSQRSYRFLLPIRWLNFQNSDEDQTQHLIEWVKGVTSTSLTERKHQPRGESARAVPECIMKLKQALKAAESRTVPNRKTRRQNAALDSSKTDANDKTDADYNVDKSSDILVTNVGPIRLSPGRFGQLWRKERRCWSNFCHPELRGMAASPSHDATWRTLDKASIVDIINLTNAAEEDSDVDDLQNVHVVLEFRADGFLLGTIPRLTSTIVAMANGWLPTNFFEVATRPDVYISAPSISPFSNSMLYFHSPRYHFHELSAKSDDDFDSSGSQFESCIDDGLNAYKWEKMLRSKLLARSSFTNTKDESAWLTELRDVISASVKQELQSTINLAEQADDQASLDEQIGFSEVLASCPEGAYSNTVELLRDIVKNEQWPATSMARSRVIKATSSKRSNDSSILTSKKGSVGTAFPGNSQSSGSFTVINVDLWEKDSGVPLPSANTRFPDLAKAVFDLEREIIDSQTPIPTADGMKRASSALRQPSTHCAVNRNAQFTPHVDSGRGLGQSVSMIVGLGDYNGGEVIVEGKPYPIRYNALEFDGWRQLHWTNAFVGERFSLVWFTPDMSKSDRGSKEEKYARNLAAIHNAKTPKLPPLVYRTNSTDSLVIGEILDQEKGCAYSLESGPNMGAHIGGFSVKGHSTILDVGAHIGVFSRYAIEEGCKRIIAYEPEPNNFILLFQNLDTTSDELSIELHPKAVSKGSENRTLVRARAENDGKENTWRHALSEYTQYIDKSTKLPSESQKTNLVRIEVQSVSFFNDALVPGVTFVKLDCEGSEIEILLSSQASEGTSWLDVTHLVVEWSFTKERRVAVFHQMISNLKNAGFEVSYEGMGSWWDVDPNVMWPYPNDLLVFAKMRSGKD
;
A
#
# COMPACT_ATOMS: atom_id res chain seq x y z
N MET A 1 44.13 64.33 -28.81
CA MET A 1 44.51 64.19 -30.22
C MET A 1 43.67 63.06 -30.82
N PHE A 2 43.04 63.36 -31.96
CA PHE A 2 42.13 62.54 -32.78
C PHE A 2 40.82 62.01 -32.17
N ARG A 3 39.82 62.90 -32.19
CA ARG A 3 38.44 62.68 -32.73
C ARG A 3 38.51 62.40 -34.26
N PRO A 4 37.43 62.17 -35.08
CA PRO A 4 36.00 62.45 -34.82
C PRO A 4 34.92 61.52 -35.48
N SER A 5 33.64 61.92 -35.24
CA SER A 5 32.46 61.86 -36.15
C SER A 5 31.62 60.57 -36.21
N SER A 6 30.28 60.53 -36.33
CA SER A 6 29.17 61.50 -36.52
C SER A 6 27.86 60.65 -36.60
N ILE A 7 26.75 60.97 -35.91
CA ILE A 7 25.54 61.74 -36.39
C ILE A 7 24.62 60.90 -37.33
N LEU A 8 23.26 60.87 -37.33
CA LEU A 8 22.10 61.66 -36.83
C LEU A 8 20.85 60.68 -36.80
N LEU A 9 19.92 60.69 -35.82
CA LEU A 9 18.59 61.41 -35.71
C LEU A 9 17.45 60.82 -36.60
N ILE A 10 16.17 60.72 -36.18
CA ILE A 10 15.12 61.75 -35.98
C ILE A 10 13.86 61.05 -35.36
N SER A 11 13.37 61.42 -34.16
CA SER A 11 12.27 62.36 -33.75
C SER A 11 10.85 61.73 -33.72
N THR A 12 9.85 62.10 -32.89
CA THR A 12 9.43 63.36 -32.21
C THR A 12 8.34 62.99 -31.15
N ILE A 13 8.35 63.40 -29.86
CA ILE A 13 7.71 64.58 -29.20
C ILE A 13 6.28 64.87 -29.75
N ALA A 14 5.17 64.96 -29.00
CA ALA A 14 4.89 65.98 -27.96
C ALA A 14 3.49 65.84 -27.29
N THR A 15 3.41 66.31 -26.02
CA THR A 15 2.31 67.11 -25.38
C THR A 15 0.95 66.44 -25.04
N ARG A 16 0.22 66.74 -23.95
CA ARG A 16 0.12 67.88 -22.99
C ARG A 16 -0.75 67.40 -21.78
N SER A 17 -0.39 67.67 -20.51
CA SER A 17 -0.93 68.71 -19.58
C SER A 17 -2.45 68.57 -19.24
N ALA A 18 -3.01 68.74 -18.03
CA ALA A 18 -2.58 69.29 -16.75
C ALA A 18 -3.65 69.04 -15.63
N SER A 19 -3.21 69.22 -14.38
CA SER A 19 -3.88 69.88 -13.23
C SER A 19 -5.10 69.29 -12.50
N PHE A 20 -4.83 68.80 -11.28
CA PHE A 20 -5.39 69.17 -9.95
C PHE A 20 -6.65 70.05 -9.84
N ARG A 21 -7.62 69.61 -9.00
CA ARG A 21 -8.04 70.30 -7.74
C ARG A 21 -9.05 69.48 -6.91
N ALA A 22 -8.92 69.59 -5.59
CA ALA A 22 -9.82 69.14 -4.52
C ALA A 22 -11.07 70.07 -4.42
N VAL A 23 -12.14 69.91 -3.63
CA VAL A 23 -12.59 69.22 -2.39
C VAL A 23 -14.17 69.26 -2.44
N PRO A 24 -15.03 69.18 -1.38
CA PRO A 24 -15.31 68.22 -0.28
C PRO A 24 -16.82 67.79 -0.10
N LEU A 25 -17.06 66.88 0.87
CA LEU A 25 -18.13 66.80 1.92
C LEU A 25 -19.65 66.85 1.57
N SER A 26 -20.39 65.81 2.03
CA SER A 26 -21.53 65.87 3.01
C SER A 26 -22.36 64.56 2.94
N PHE A 27 -22.41 63.69 3.96
CA PHE A 27 -23.28 63.66 5.16
C PHE A 27 -24.80 63.57 4.93
N LEU A 28 -25.41 62.45 5.41
CA LEU A 28 -26.74 62.24 6.04
C LEU A 28 -27.09 60.73 5.91
N SER A 29 -27.00 59.84 6.92
CA SER A 29 -27.64 59.67 8.25
C SER A 29 -29.06 59.06 8.24
N LEU A 30 -29.26 58.14 9.21
CA LEU A 30 -30.51 57.58 9.78
C LEU A 30 -31.22 56.46 9.00
N ALA A 31 -31.85 55.45 9.60
CA ALA A 31 -31.81 54.78 10.91
C ALA A 31 -32.89 53.66 10.90
N HIS A 32 -32.67 52.57 11.67
CA HIS A 32 -33.67 51.72 12.37
C HIS A 32 -34.72 50.97 11.50
N GLN A 33 -35.31 49.81 11.82
CA GLN A 33 -35.39 48.91 12.98
C GLN A 33 -36.13 47.61 12.52
N LYS A 34 -35.88 46.47 13.21
CA LYS A 34 -36.78 45.29 13.38
C LYS A 34 -37.09 44.44 12.11
N GLN A 35 -37.32 43.12 12.11
CA GLN A 35 -37.60 42.11 13.15
C GLN A 35 -37.39 40.70 12.54
N ASN A 36 -37.22 39.70 13.41
CA ASN A 36 -37.20 38.25 13.15
C ASN A 36 -38.24 37.72 12.15
N THR A 37 -37.89 36.69 11.37
CA THR A 37 -38.47 35.31 11.43
C THR A 37 -37.92 34.39 10.33
N HIS A 38 -37.70 33.13 10.71
CA HIS A 38 -37.55 31.87 9.95
C HIS A 38 -37.06 31.87 8.49
N HIS A 39 -35.98 31.13 8.21
CA HIS A 39 -36.05 29.98 7.29
C HIS A 39 -34.80 29.07 7.40
N HIS A 40 -35.07 27.80 7.74
CA HIS A 40 -34.19 26.68 7.45
C HIS A 40 -34.04 26.48 5.93
N SER A 41 -32.89 25.96 5.54
CA SER A 41 -32.53 25.34 4.25
C SER A 41 -31.71 26.19 3.27
N ILE A 42 -30.86 25.48 2.53
CA ILE A 42 -29.97 25.92 1.43
C ILE A 42 -28.56 26.35 1.86
N ILE A 43 -27.73 25.40 2.31
CA ILE A 43 -26.34 25.26 1.85
C ILE A 43 -25.97 23.76 1.82
N ALA A 44 -26.32 23.08 0.73
CA ALA A 44 -25.76 21.78 0.37
C ALA A 44 -26.04 21.48 -1.12
N LYS A 45 -25.29 22.09 -2.04
CA LYS A 45 -25.21 21.69 -3.46
C LYS A 45 -24.09 22.48 -4.15
N CYS A 46 -22.85 21.98 -4.07
CA CYS A 46 -21.82 22.19 -5.08
C CYS A 46 -20.59 21.33 -4.76
N CYS A 47 -20.55 20.12 -5.33
CA CYS A 47 -19.33 19.43 -5.78
C CYS A 47 -19.74 18.04 -6.29
N GLY A 48 -20.08 17.97 -7.58
CA GLY A 48 -20.45 16.74 -8.24
C GLY A 48 -21.08 16.98 -9.60
N ALA A 49 -20.37 17.66 -10.50
CA ALA A 49 -20.76 17.76 -11.92
C ALA A 49 -19.59 18.24 -12.81
N HIS A 50 -18.62 17.38 -13.09
CA HIS A 50 -17.60 17.62 -14.14
C HIS A 50 -17.36 16.30 -14.88
N GLN A 51 -18.32 15.90 -15.72
CA GLN A 51 -18.10 15.07 -16.93
C GLN A 51 -19.38 14.78 -17.73
N GLN A 52 -20.58 15.00 -17.18
CA GLN A 52 -21.84 14.86 -17.94
C GLN A 52 -22.50 16.19 -18.39
N LEU A 53 -21.91 17.35 -18.06
CA LEU A 53 -22.40 18.65 -18.53
C LEU A 53 -21.90 19.04 -19.94
N SER A 54 -20.89 18.34 -20.48
CA SER A 54 -20.26 18.72 -21.75
C SER A 54 -21.05 18.36 -23.01
N CYS A 55 -21.99 17.40 -22.97
CA CYS A 55 -22.77 17.00 -24.15
C CYS A 55 -24.21 17.50 -24.15
N HIS A 56 -24.75 17.95 -23.01
CA HIS A 56 -26.11 18.48 -22.91
C HIS A 56 -26.18 20.01 -22.98
N LEU A 57 -25.14 20.71 -22.50
CA LEU A 57 -25.06 22.17 -22.65
C LEU A 57 -24.87 22.61 -24.11
N THR A 58 -24.20 21.81 -24.95
CA THR A 58 -23.98 22.13 -26.37
C THR A 58 -25.26 22.11 -27.19
N ARG A 59 -26.25 21.27 -26.81
CA ARG A 59 -27.57 21.22 -27.48
C ARG A 59 -28.55 22.29 -26.97
N LEU A 60 -28.43 22.73 -25.72
CA LEU A 60 -29.28 23.78 -25.14
C LEU A 60 -28.78 25.21 -25.42
N TRP A 61 -27.47 25.40 -25.66
CA TRP A 61 -26.92 26.70 -26.07
C TRP A 61 -27.21 27.07 -27.52
N ALA A 62 -27.62 26.12 -28.36
CA ALA A 62 -27.95 26.38 -29.76
C ALA A 62 -29.27 27.15 -29.94
N THR A 63 -30.15 27.17 -28.93
CA THR A 63 -31.54 27.64 -29.05
C THR A 63 -31.86 28.94 -28.31
N VAL A 64 -30.96 29.49 -27.49
CA VAL A 64 -31.31 30.59 -26.55
C VAL A 64 -30.48 31.88 -26.72
N VAL A 65 -29.50 31.92 -27.62
CA VAL A 65 -28.67 33.12 -27.84
C VAL A 65 -29.04 33.80 -29.18
N PRO A 66 -29.47 35.08 -29.18
CA PRO A 66 -29.72 35.84 -30.39
C PRO A 66 -28.51 35.85 -31.31
N GLN A 67 -28.76 35.83 -32.63
CA GLN A 67 -27.76 35.61 -33.69
C GLN A 67 -26.66 36.68 -33.72
N GLU A 68 -26.85 37.81 -33.05
CA GLU A 68 -25.97 38.98 -33.05
C GLU A 68 -24.77 38.84 -32.10
N ASP A 69 -24.86 38.02 -31.04
CA ASP A 69 -23.75 37.79 -30.10
C ASP A 69 -22.80 36.65 -30.50
N ARG A 70 -23.09 35.93 -31.60
CA ARG A 70 -22.20 34.86 -32.10
C ARG A 70 -20.91 35.37 -32.76
N GLN A 71 -20.77 36.67 -33.02
CA GLN A 71 -19.61 37.23 -33.71
C GLN A 71 -18.43 37.62 -32.80
N LEU A 72 -18.52 37.42 -31.47
CA LEU A 72 -17.48 37.84 -30.52
C LEU A 72 -16.67 36.71 -29.85
N LEU A 73 -16.90 35.45 -30.20
CA LEU A 73 -16.02 34.35 -29.78
C LEU A 73 -14.99 34.06 -30.88
N LYS A 74 -13.80 34.65 -30.74
CA LYS A 74 -12.63 34.24 -31.54
C LYS A 74 -12.38 32.74 -31.29
N PRO A 75 -12.21 31.91 -32.34
CA PRO A 75 -11.75 30.54 -32.16
C PRO A 75 -10.38 30.58 -31.47
N ILE A 76 -10.15 29.68 -30.51
CA ILE A 76 -8.81 29.46 -29.97
C ILE A 76 -7.96 29.03 -31.16
N ASP A 77 -7.01 29.87 -31.58
CA ASP A 77 -6.13 29.59 -32.70
C ASP A 77 -5.50 28.20 -32.53
N ALA A 78 -5.76 27.30 -33.47
CA ALA A 78 -5.18 25.96 -33.46
C ALA A 78 -3.66 26.09 -33.51
N LEU A 79 -2.97 25.57 -32.49
CA LEU A 79 -1.51 25.71 -32.38
C LEU A 79 -0.84 24.86 -33.44
N THR A 80 -0.18 25.50 -34.41
CA THR A 80 0.41 24.81 -35.55
C THR A 80 1.90 24.55 -35.34
N CYS A 81 2.36 23.32 -35.56
CA CYS A 81 3.79 23.01 -35.56
C CYS A 81 4.49 23.75 -36.70
N LYS A 82 5.53 24.53 -36.40
CA LYS A 82 6.26 25.30 -37.41
C LYS A 82 7.00 24.42 -38.42
N LEU A 83 7.31 23.17 -38.03
CA LEU A 83 8.07 22.20 -38.82
C LEU A 83 7.15 21.37 -39.75
N CYS A 84 6.17 20.64 -39.21
CA CYS A 84 5.26 19.79 -40.01
C CYS A 84 3.93 20.45 -40.38
N LYS A 85 3.66 21.68 -39.93
CA LYS A 85 2.41 22.42 -40.16
C LYS A 85 1.13 21.75 -39.65
N ARG A 86 1.24 20.73 -38.79
CA ARG A 86 0.08 20.08 -38.17
C ARG A 86 -0.50 20.92 -37.04
N SER A 87 -1.82 20.88 -36.87
CA SER A 87 -2.56 21.64 -35.86
C SER A 87 -2.79 20.81 -34.60
N PHE A 88 -2.62 21.43 -33.43
CA PHE A 88 -2.74 20.80 -32.12
C PHE A 88 -3.73 21.55 -31.23
N SER A 89 -4.49 20.79 -30.44
CA SER A 89 -5.52 21.32 -29.53
C SER A 89 -4.97 22.00 -28.28
N SER A 90 -3.68 21.83 -27.97
CA SER A 90 -3.04 22.43 -26.79
C SER A 90 -1.52 22.57 -26.93
N ARG A 91 -0.94 23.47 -26.12
CA ARG A 91 0.53 23.62 -26.00
C ARG A 91 1.21 22.32 -25.57
N ASN A 92 0.59 21.53 -24.70
CA ASN A 92 1.16 20.26 -24.27
C ASN A 92 1.15 19.19 -25.38
N ALA A 93 0.18 19.24 -26.31
CA ALA A 93 0.17 18.33 -27.45
C ALA A 93 1.30 18.66 -28.45
N ILE A 94 1.50 19.94 -28.79
CA ILE A 94 2.61 20.36 -29.66
C ILE A 94 4.00 20.15 -29.00
N PHE A 95 4.13 20.25 -27.67
CA PHE A 95 5.38 19.94 -26.99
C PHE A 95 5.71 18.45 -26.95
N ARG A 96 4.70 17.57 -26.84
CA ARG A 96 4.90 16.11 -26.94
C ARG A 96 5.31 15.72 -28.36
N HIS A 97 4.65 16.30 -29.38
CA HIS A 97 5.05 16.18 -30.78
C HIS A 97 6.51 16.57 -31.02
N LEU A 98 6.93 17.75 -30.54
CA LEU A 98 8.29 18.25 -30.73
C LEU A 98 9.35 17.47 -29.95
N ARG A 99 8.97 16.63 -28.97
CA ARG A 99 9.85 15.70 -28.24
C ARG A 99 9.85 14.28 -28.81
N GLY A 100 9.08 14.03 -29.87
CA GLY A 100 8.94 12.68 -30.44
C GLY A 100 8.14 11.72 -29.55
N GLU A 101 7.28 12.25 -28.66
CA GLU A 101 6.45 11.45 -27.75
C GLU A 101 5.09 11.04 -28.37
N ASP A 102 4.81 11.46 -29.60
CA ASP A 102 3.59 11.17 -30.36
C ASP A 102 3.84 10.03 -31.38
N ALA A 103 2.78 9.39 -31.87
CA ALA A 103 2.87 8.26 -32.80
C ALA A 103 3.50 8.62 -34.17
N ASP A 104 3.38 9.89 -34.59
CA ASP A 104 3.92 10.40 -35.85
C ASP A 104 5.34 10.96 -35.69
N GLU A 105 6.30 10.07 -35.91
CA GLU A 105 7.69 10.23 -36.33
C GLU A 105 8.53 11.42 -35.79
N SER A 106 9.65 11.00 -35.19
CA SER A 106 10.90 11.69 -34.85
C SER A 106 11.48 12.77 -35.79
N GLU A 107 10.92 13.03 -36.97
CA GLU A 107 11.49 14.01 -37.91
C GLU A 107 11.41 15.44 -37.38
N CYS A 108 10.31 15.82 -36.74
CA CYS A 108 10.19 17.15 -36.15
C CYS A 108 11.11 17.33 -34.94
N TYR A 109 11.34 16.27 -34.17
CA TYR A 109 12.33 16.27 -33.09
C TYR A 109 13.75 16.44 -33.63
N ILE A 110 14.13 15.70 -34.69
CA ILE A 110 15.45 15.82 -35.33
C ILE A 110 15.63 17.22 -35.92
N LYS A 111 14.66 17.73 -36.69
CA LYS A 111 14.70 19.08 -37.27
C LYS A 111 14.73 20.17 -36.18
N ALA A 112 14.00 20.00 -35.07
CA ALA A 112 14.09 20.93 -33.93
C ALA A 112 15.46 20.89 -33.24
N SER A 113 16.09 19.71 -33.18
CA SER A 113 17.43 19.50 -32.65
C SER A 113 18.52 20.12 -33.54
N GLU A 114 18.40 19.98 -34.86
CA GLU A 114 19.31 20.59 -35.84
C GLU A 114 19.21 22.14 -35.84
N MET A 115 18.03 22.68 -35.52
CA MET A 115 17.79 24.12 -35.41
C MET A 115 18.18 24.73 -34.05
N GLY A 116 18.78 23.94 -33.14
CA GLY A 116 19.33 24.46 -31.87
C GLY A 116 18.29 24.95 -30.86
N MET A 117 17.05 24.45 -30.92
CA MET A 117 16.03 24.79 -29.92
C MET A 117 16.31 24.05 -28.60
N GLN A 118 16.26 24.77 -27.47
CA GLN A 118 16.68 24.29 -26.13
C GLN A 118 16.07 22.92 -25.77
N GLY A 119 16.94 21.94 -25.48
CA GLY A 119 16.58 20.65 -24.87
C GLY A 119 16.96 19.38 -25.66
N ALA A 120 17.41 19.49 -26.92
CA ALA A 120 17.79 18.34 -27.73
C ALA A 120 19.32 18.23 -27.88
N LYS A 121 19.89 17.05 -27.57
CA LYS A 121 21.30 16.75 -27.78
C LYS A 121 21.56 16.57 -29.28
N ALA A 122 22.62 17.19 -29.80
CA ALA A 122 23.15 16.90 -31.13
C ALA A 122 23.85 15.53 -31.13
N SER A 123 23.10 14.42 -31.08
CA SER A 123 23.64 13.09 -31.36
C SER A 123 23.23 12.66 -32.78
N LYS A 124 24.19 12.12 -33.54
CA LYS A 124 23.90 11.42 -34.81
C LYS A 124 23.13 10.10 -34.59
N GLU A 125 23.00 9.68 -33.34
CA GLU A 125 22.31 8.47 -32.88
C GLU A 125 20.90 8.80 -32.42
N LYS A 126 19.95 7.89 -32.72
CA LYS A 126 18.53 8.04 -32.40
C LYS A 126 18.19 7.19 -31.19
N GLU A 127 17.74 7.83 -30.11
CA GLU A 127 17.24 7.14 -28.93
C GLU A 127 15.75 6.81 -29.09
N ILE A 128 15.39 5.55 -28.83
CA ILE A 128 14.03 5.05 -28.86
C ILE A 128 13.64 4.67 -27.42
N LEU A 129 12.62 5.35 -26.87
CA LEU A 129 12.07 5.08 -25.53
C LEU A 129 10.67 4.50 -25.66
N LYS A 130 10.50 3.24 -25.28
CA LYS A 130 9.27 2.48 -25.52
C LYS A 130 8.90 1.62 -24.31
N THR A 131 7.66 1.14 -24.33
CA THR A 131 7.14 0.16 -23.38
C THR A 131 6.87 -1.13 -24.14
N ALA A 132 7.36 -2.25 -23.63
CA ALA A 132 6.95 -3.57 -24.09
C ALA A 132 5.79 -4.06 -23.23
N VAL A 133 4.73 -4.55 -23.86
CA VAL A 133 3.60 -5.23 -23.23
C VAL A 133 3.43 -6.57 -23.91
N ILE A 134 3.50 -7.64 -23.12
CA ILE A 134 3.53 -9.01 -23.61
C ILE A 134 2.44 -9.78 -22.89
N ARG A 135 1.53 -10.37 -23.66
CA ARG A 135 0.49 -11.26 -23.15
C ARG A 135 0.93 -12.70 -23.37
N TYR A 136 0.88 -13.52 -22.33
CA TYR A 136 1.39 -14.90 -22.40
C TYR A 136 0.62 -15.86 -21.50
N GLY A 137 0.68 -17.15 -21.78
CA GLY A 137 0.26 -18.22 -20.89
C GLY A 137 1.44 -19.14 -20.59
N TYR A 138 1.32 -19.97 -19.56
CA TYR A 138 2.35 -20.96 -19.24
C TYR A 138 1.77 -22.19 -18.55
N ILE A 139 2.49 -23.30 -18.61
CA ILE A 139 2.27 -24.50 -17.81
C ILE A 139 3.61 -25.05 -17.33
N ILE A 140 3.69 -25.41 -16.05
CA ILE A 140 4.86 -26.02 -15.42
C ILE A 140 4.74 -27.53 -15.55
N ASN A 141 5.71 -28.22 -16.15
CA ASN A 141 5.74 -29.68 -16.27
C ASN A 141 6.41 -30.37 -15.09
N ASP A 142 7.48 -29.80 -14.55
CA ASP A 142 8.20 -30.32 -13.38
C ASP A 142 8.48 -29.20 -12.38
N LYS A 143 7.86 -29.30 -11.20
CA LYS A 143 7.98 -28.30 -10.11
C LYS A 143 9.26 -28.47 -9.30
N GLU A 144 9.80 -29.68 -9.21
CA GLU A 144 10.98 -29.98 -8.40
C GLU A 144 12.24 -29.42 -9.06
N ALA A 145 12.31 -29.45 -10.39
CA ALA A 145 13.38 -28.81 -11.15
C ALA A 145 13.45 -27.28 -10.92
N LEU A 146 12.30 -26.60 -10.85
CA LEU A 146 12.21 -25.13 -10.65
C LEU A 146 12.51 -24.67 -9.22
N THR A 147 12.21 -25.49 -8.22
CA THR A 147 12.35 -25.14 -6.79
C THR A 147 13.77 -25.31 -6.26
N SER A 148 14.65 -26.02 -6.97
CA SER A 148 16.08 -26.18 -6.61
C SER A 148 16.89 -24.86 -6.58
N LEU A 149 16.34 -23.78 -7.14
CA LEU A 149 16.94 -22.44 -7.17
C LEU A 149 16.54 -21.54 -5.97
N ASP A 150 15.53 -21.92 -5.18
CA ASP A 150 15.06 -21.15 -4.02
C ASP A 150 15.47 -21.84 -2.69
N LYS A 151 16.45 -21.27 -1.99
CA LYS A 151 16.94 -21.79 -0.70
C LYS A 151 16.16 -21.25 0.51
N SER A 152 15.13 -20.43 0.32
CA SER A 152 14.39 -19.81 1.43
C SER A 152 13.38 -20.78 2.06
N ARG A 153 13.53 -21.01 3.37
CA ARG A 153 12.55 -21.78 4.17
C ARG A 153 11.32 -20.96 4.57
N ASP A 154 11.33 -19.64 4.38
CA ASP A 154 10.24 -18.74 4.78
C ASP A 154 9.28 -18.48 3.61
N VAL A 155 8.01 -18.85 3.81
CA VAL A 155 6.89 -18.71 2.86
C VAL A 155 6.71 -17.25 2.42
N GLN A 156 7.12 -16.28 3.24
CA GLN A 156 7.02 -14.85 2.93
C GLN A 156 8.06 -14.37 1.89
N TYR A 157 9.15 -15.11 1.71
CA TYR A 157 10.29 -14.70 0.88
C TYR A 157 10.56 -15.65 -0.30
N ARG A 158 9.69 -16.64 -0.53
CA ARG A 158 9.79 -17.55 -1.68
C ARG A 158 9.47 -16.83 -2.99
N THR A 159 10.26 -17.11 -4.01
CA THR A 159 10.06 -16.55 -5.36
C THR A 159 8.90 -17.25 -6.05
N GLY A 160 7.93 -16.51 -6.60
CA GLY A 160 6.76 -17.09 -7.25
C GLY A 160 7.09 -17.64 -8.65
N VAL A 161 6.35 -18.65 -9.11
CA VAL A 161 6.58 -19.23 -10.45
C VAL A 161 6.36 -18.20 -11.57
N ASN A 162 5.36 -17.33 -11.42
CA ASN A 162 5.10 -16.27 -12.38
C ASN A 162 6.34 -15.36 -12.57
N ASP A 163 7.09 -15.09 -11.50
CA ASP A 163 8.31 -14.28 -11.54
C ASP A 163 9.39 -14.96 -12.39
N ILE A 164 9.55 -16.28 -12.23
CA ILE A 164 10.50 -17.07 -13.02
C ILE A 164 10.13 -17.02 -14.51
N VAL A 165 8.85 -17.19 -14.84
CA VAL A 165 8.36 -17.17 -16.23
C VAL A 165 8.56 -15.79 -16.86
N ALA A 166 8.22 -14.71 -16.16
CA ALA A 166 8.37 -13.36 -16.66
C ALA A 166 9.84 -12.97 -16.88
N ASN A 167 10.73 -13.36 -15.98
CA ASN A 167 12.18 -13.17 -16.15
C ASN A 167 12.67 -13.85 -17.44
N ARG A 168 12.24 -15.09 -17.71
CA ARG A 168 12.61 -15.81 -18.95
C ARG A 168 12.14 -15.11 -20.21
N ILE A 169 10.91 -14.59 -20.23
CA ILE A 169 10.38 -13.85 -21.38
C ILE A 169 11.20 -12.56 -21.60
N HIS A 170 11.56 -11.88 -20.52
CA HIS A 170 12.39 -10.68 -20.57
C HIS A 170 13.82 -10.96 -21.04
N ASP A 171 14.46 -12.01 -20.53
CA ASP A 171 15.79 -12.43 -20.99
C ASP A 171 15.78 -12.80 -22.48
N ALA A 172 14.76 -13.53 -22.93
CA ALA A 172 14.58 -13.85 -24.36
C ALA A 172 14.39 -12.58 -25.21
N PHE A 173 13.63 -11.60 -24.72
CA PHE A 173 13.47 -10.31 -25.40
C PHE A 173 14.78 -9.54 -25.50
N VAL A 174 15.56 -9.46 -24.43
CA VAL A 174 16.86 -8.77 -24.41
C VAL A 174 17.82 -9.45 -25.40
N ASN A 175 17.94 -10.77 -25.35
CA ASN A 175 18.85 -11.52 -26.20
C ASN A 175 18.51 -11.41 -27.69
N LEU A 176 17.22 -11.53 -28.05
CA LEU A 176 16.79 -11.39 -29.45
C LEU A 176 16.95 -9.96 -29.96
N THR A 177 16.66 -8.97 -29.12
CA THR A 177 16.85 -7.57 -29.48
C THR A 177 18.32 -7.31 -29.78
N ASN A 178 19.25 -7.81 -28.96
CA ASN A 178 20.70 -7.69 -29.23
C ASN A 178 21.10 -8.42 -30.51
N ALA A 179 20.63 -9.65 -30.73
CA ALA A 179 20.97 -10.45 -31.92
C ALA A 179 20.53 -9.80 -33.24
N VAL A 180 19.35 -9.18 -33.29
CA VAL A 180 18.83 -8.47 -34.47
C VAL A 180 19.77 -7.34 -34.93
N PHE A 181 20.52 -6.74 -34.01
CA PHE A 181 21.45 -5.65 -34.32
C PHE A 181 22.92 -6.08 -34.41
N GLU A 182 23.31 -7.22 -33.82
CA GLU A 182 24.66 -7.80 -33.97
C GLU A 182 24.92 -8.35 -35.38
N GLU A 183 23.92 -8.98 -36.03
CA GLU A 183 24.05 -9.49 -37.41
C GLU A 183 24.35 -8.38 -38.45
N GLN A 184 24.18 -7.11 -38.09
CA GLN A 184 24.29 -5.97 -39.00
C GLN A 184 25.53 -5.09 -38.77
N SER A 185 26.49 -5.53 -37.93
CA SER A 185 27.75 -4.80 -37.65
C SER A 185 27.56 -3.38 -37.07
N THR A 186 26.44 -3.13 -36.39
CA THR A 186 26.13 -1.86 -35.71
C THR A 186 26.13 -2.04 -34.20
N SER A 187 26.92 -1.24 -33.47
CA SER A 187 26.89 -1.26 -31.99
C SER A 187 25.56 -0.68 -31.48
N VAL A 188 24.81 -1.48 -30.73
CA VAL A 188 23.53 -1.06 -30.10
C VAL A 188 23.64 -1.17 -28.58
N ASP A 189 23.16 -0.14 -27.89
CA ASP A 189 23.02 -0.13 -26.43
C ASP A 189 21.53 -0.30 -26.09
N LEU A 190 21.17 -1.47 -25.55
CA LEU A 190 19.84 -1.78 -25.04
C LEU A 190 19.85 -1.70 -23.52
N THR A 191 19.08 -0.76 -22.98
CA THR A 191 18.84 -0.66 -21.54
C THR A 191 17.36 -0.89 -21.27
N THR A 192 17.04 -1.86 -20.41
CA THR A 192 15.66 -2.08 -19.96
C THR A 192 15.49 -1.50 -18.56
N SER A 193 14.31 -0.94 -18.25
CA SER A 193 13.98 -0.68 -16.85
C SER A 193 13.99 -2.02 -16.14
N ALA A 194 14.46 -2.06 -14.89
CA ALA A 194 14.26 -3.21 -14.02
C ALA A 194 12.82 -3.68 -14.17
N LEU A 195 12.65 -4.98 -14.45
CA LEU A 195 11.35 -5.61 -14.62
C LEU A 195 10.41 -5.03 -13.58
N SER A 196 9.34 -4.38 -14.03
CA SER A 196 8.33 -3.81 -13.12
C SER A 196 7.79 -4.84 -12.10
N TRP A 197 8.09 -6.11 -12.38
CA TRP A 197 7.90 -7.32 -11.61
C TRP A 197 8.68 -7.42 -10.30
N SER A 198 9.98 -7.15 -10.27
CA SER A 198 10.79 -7.56 -9.10
C SER A 198 10.50 -6.71 -7.86
N THR A 199 10.01 -5.48 -8.02
CA THR A 199 9.56 -4.66 -6.89
C THR A 199 8.05 -4.73 -6.70
N SER A 200 7.20 -4.79 -7.72
CA SER A 200 5.73 -4.78 -7.50
C SER A 200 5.14 -6.14 -7.07
N ALA A 201 5.72 -7.26 -7.47
CA ALA A 201 5.38 -8.58 -6.93
C ALA A 201 5.93 -8.77 -5.50
N LYS A 202 7.17 -8.29 -5.23
CA LYS A 202 7.77 -8.24 -3.88
C LYS A 202 7.12 -7.19 -2.95
N LEU A 203 6.52 -6.13 -3.50
CA LEU A 203 5.75 -5.09 -2.77
C LEU A 203 4.34 -5.56 -2.43
N ARG A 204 3.89 -6.71 -2.94
CA ARG A 204 2.70 -7.33 -2.35
C ARG A 204 3.02 -7.66 -0.92
N GLN A 205 2.04 -7.45 -0.06
CA GLN A 205 1.97 -8.24 1.16
C GLN A 205 2.16 -9.72 0.74
N PRO A 206 3.14 -10.47 1.27
CA PRO A 206 3.42 -11.84 0.83
C PRO A 206 2.19 -12.75 0.80
N SER A 207 1.16 -12.41 1.57
CA SER A 207 -0.14 -13.08 1.54
C SER A 207 -0.94 -12.93 0.24
N LEU A 208 -0.58 -12.05 -0.70
CA LEU A 208 -1.32 -11.78 -1.96
C LEU A 208 -0.61 -12.32 -3.21
N ARG A 209 0.42 -13.15 -3.03
CA ARG A 209 1.08 -13.85 -4.13
C ARG A 209 0.15 -14.90 -4.74
N GLN A 210 0.48 -15.37 -5.93
CA GLN A 210 -0.22 -16.49 -6.54
C GLN A 210 0.05 -17.77 -5.71
N ASP A 211 -0.98 -18.59 -5.55
CA ASP A 211 -0.91 -19.87 -4.84
C ASP A 211 0.18 -20.77 -5.44
N ASP A 212 0.99 -21.41 -4.58
CA ASP A 212 2.06 -22.31 -5.02
C ASP A 212 1.45 -23.52 -5.79
N GLU A 213 0.18 -23.82 -5.54
CA GLU A 213 -0.62 -24.83 -6.22
C GLU A 213 -0.94 -24.49 -7.68
N VAL A 214 -0.78 -23.23 -8.11
CA VAL A 214 -1.13 -22.86 -9.48
C VAL A 214 -0.02 -23.26 -10.45
N MET A 215 -0.27 -24.34 -11.19
CA MET A 215 0.69 -24.93 -12.12
C MET A 215 0.68 -24.33 -13.52
N GLY A 216 -0.22 -23.37 -13.79
CA GLY A 216 -0.28 -22.70 -15.09
C GLY A 216 -1.17 -21.46 -15.11
N ALA A 217 -0.99 -20.68 -16.17
CA ALA A 217 -1.81 -19.52 -16.48
C ALA A 217 -2.33 -19.60 -17.92
N ALA A 218 -3.62 -19.34 -18.10
CA ALA A 218 -4.21 -19.18 -19.42
C ALA A 218 -3.74 -17.87 -20.05
N SER A 219 -3.73 -16.79 -19.27
CA SER A 219 -3.23 -15.51 -19.72
C SER A 219 -2.71 -14.65 -18.56
N GLU A 220 -1.50 -14.16 -18.71
CA GLU A 220 -0.82 -13.16 -17.89
C GLU A 220 -0.36 -12.01 -18.79
N VAL A 221 0.01 -10.89 -18.17
CA VAL A 221 0.54 -9.72 -18.88
C VAL A 221 1.82 -9.24 -18.21
N LEU A 222 2.88 -9.10 -18.99
CA LEU A 222 4.17 -8.56 -18.61
C LEU A 222 4.32 -7.18 -19.25
N SER A 223 4.69 -6.16 -18.47
CA SER A 223 5.11 -4.87 -19.02
C SER A 223 6.44 -4.37 -18.45
N PHE A 224 7.29 -3.80 -19.30
CA PHE A 224 8.55 -3.16 -18.91
C PHE A 224 8.93 -2.06 -19.91
N ASN A 225 9.65 -1.05 -19.44
CA ASN A 225 10.17 0.00 -20.32
C ASN A 225 11.52 -0.45 -20.90
N TYR A 226 11.83 -0.01 -22.10
CA TYR A 226 13.14 -0.22 -22.70
C TYR A 226 13.59 1.00 -23.51
N ARG A 227 14.91 1.17 -23.56
CA ARG A 227 15.65 2.22 -24.26
C ARG A 227 16.61 1.57 -25.23
N LEU A 228 16.53 1.98 -26.49
CA LEU A 228 17.27 1.39 -27.60
C LEU A 228 18.00 2.53 -28.33
N VAL A 229 19.33 2.46 -28.41
CA VAL A 229 20.16 3.46 -29.08
C VAL A 229 20.62 2.89 -30.42
N VAL A 230 20.12 3.43 -31.54
CA VAL A 230 20.42 2.93 -32.90
C VAL A 230 21.11 3.98 -33.80
N PRO A 231 22.08 3.56 -34.62
CA PRO A 231 22.59 4.36 -35.73
C PRO A 231 21.54 4.46 -36.84
N GLN A 232 20.82 5.58 -36.90
CA GLN A 232 20.03 6.08 -38.03
C GLN A 232 18.75 5.35 -38.56
N THR A 233 18.24 4.25 -37.99
CA THR A 233 16.95 3.67 -38.49
C THR A 233 15.97 3.20 -37.41
N SER A 234 15.08 4.08 -36.92
CA SER A 234 13.95 3.64 -36.05
C SER A 234 12.86 2.85 -36.77
N ASN A 235 12.71 3.07 -38.08
CA ASN A 235 11.58 2.53 -38.83
C ASN A 235 11.73 1.00 -38.97
N GLN A 236 12.96 0.50 -39.09
CA GLN A 236 13.23 -0.93 -39.18
C GLN A 236 12.81 -1.71 -37.92
N TRP A 237 13.07 -1.19 -36.71
CA TRP A 237 12.62 -1.83 -35.48
C TRP A 237 11.10 -1.84 -35.37
N ASN A 238 10.45 -0.70 -35.64
CA ASN A 238 9.00 -0.61 -35.62
C ASN A 238 8.37 -1.55 -36.67
N ASP A 239 8.95 -1.64 -37.87
CA ASP A 239 8.49 -2.54 -38.93
C ASP A 239 8.70 -4.01 -38.54
N TYR A 240 9.83 -4.35 -37.91
CA TYR A 240 10.10 -5.69 -37.41
C TYR A 240 9.09 -6.11 -36.34
N VAL A 241 8.80 -5.24 -35.36
CA VAL A 241 7.77 -5.48 -34.34
C VAL A 241 6.38 -5.59 -34.98
N LYS A 242 6.00 -4.62 -35.81
CA LYS A 242 4.67 -4.58 -36.47
C LYS A 242 4.45 -5.73 -37.44
N SER A 243 5.51 -6.30 -38.01
CA SER A 243 5.44 -7.46 -38.89
C SER A 243 5.09 -8.78 -38.17
N GLY A 244 5.09 -8.79 -36.84
CA GLY A 244 4.85 -10.01 -36.03
C GLY A 244 6.06 -10.93 -35.90
N LYS A 245 7.13 -10.71 -36.68
CA LYS A 245 8.35 -11.53 -36.63
C LYS A 245 9.02 -11.58 -35.26
N LEU A 246 8.96 -10.49 -34.49
CA LEU A 246 9.50 -10.47 -33.12
C LEU A 246 8.76 -11.46 -32.21
N LEU A 247 7.43 -11.53 -32.32
CA LEU A 247 6.60 -12.47 -31.54
C LEU A 247 6.95 -13.93 -31.90
N GLU A 248 7.12 -14.23 -33.19
CA GLU A 248 7.52 -15.56 -33.67
C GLU A 248 8.93 -15.95 -33.22
N ALA A 249 9.89 -15.03 -33.33
CA ALA A 249 11.27 -15.25 -32.88
C ALA A 249 11.34 -15.46 -31.35
N LEU A 250 10.58 -14.68 -30.58
CA LEU A 250 10.44 -14.84 -29.14
C LEU A 250 9.86 -16.21 -28.78
N GLN A 251 8.78 -16.63 -29.44
CA GLN A 251 8.20 -17.95 -29.20
C GLN A 251 9.22 -19.05 -29.50
N ALA A 252 9.94 -18.98 -30.63
CA ALA A 252 10.96 -19.95 -30.99
C ALA A 252 12.13 -19.98 -29.98
N ALA A 253 12.57 -18.83 -29.46
CA ALA A 253 13.61 -18.77 -28.44
C ALA A 253 13.18 -19.42 -27.11
N LEU A 254 11.92 -19.23 -26.73
CA LEU A 254 11.34 -19.85 -25.53
C LEU A 254 11.17 -21.37 -25.70
N ASP A 255 10.77 -21.84 -26.88
CA ASP A 255 10.60 -23.26 -27.19
C ASP A 255 11.95 -24.02 -27.22
N ASN A 256 13.03 -23.36 -27.65
CA ASN A 256 14.38 -23.94 -27.78
C ASN A 256 15.27 -23.75 -26.52
N GLY A 257 14.76 -23.14 -25.45
CA GLY A 257 15.52 -22.90 -24.23
C GLY A 257 15.93 -24.20 -23.50
N VAL A 258 17.04 -24.14 -22.75
CA VAL A 258 17.64 -25.27 -22.01
C VAL A 258 16.65 -26.01 -21.08
N ASP A 259 15.60 -25.32 -20.65
CA ASP A 259 14.56 -25.81 -19.74
C ASP A 259 13.18 -25.98 -20.40
N GLY A 260 13.08 -26.01 -21.74
CA GLY A 260 11.79 -26.13 -22.46
C GLY A 260 10.96 -27.36 -22.05
N ASN A 261 11.62 -28.38 -21.48
CA ASN A 261 10.96 -29.55 -20.91
C ASN A 261 10.24 -29.26 -19.57
N ASN A 262 10.74 -28.31 -18.76
CA ASN A 262 10.25 -28.03 -17.40
C ASN A 262 9.13 -26.99 -17.35
N VAL A 263 9.15 -25.99 -18.23
CA VAL A 263 8.09 -24.96 -18.35
C VAL A 263 7.81 -24.71 -19.82
N GLN A 264 6.54 -24.82 -20.21
CA GLN A 264 6.08 -24.42 -21.53
C GLN A 264 5.42 -23.04 -21.45
N ILE A 265 5.88 -22.10 -22.27
CA ILE A 265 5.39 -20.72 -22.33
C ILE A 265 4.77 -20.50 -23.72
N GLN A 266 3.59 -19.89 -23.77
CA GLN A 266 2.93 -19.50 -25.01
C GLN A 266 2.69 -18.01 -25.02
N LEU A 267 3.24 -17.31 -26.00
CA LEU A 267 2.94 -15.91 -26.23
C LEU A 267 1.64 -15.78 -27.02
N HIS A 268 0.76 -14.88 -26.57
CA HIS A 268 -0.55 -14.62 -27.18
C HIS A 268 -0.53 -13.39 -28.07
N ALA A 269 0.11 -12.32 -27.57
CA ALA A 269 0.23 -11.03 -28.22
C ALA A 269 1.43 -10.27 -27.64
N LEU A 270 2.01 -9.38 -28.45
CA LEU A 270 3.11 -8.52 -28.06
C LEU A 270 2.95 -7.17 -28.74
N ASP A 271 3.10 -6.10 -27.95
CA ASP A 271 3.27 -4.74 -28.43
C ASP A 271 4.53 -4.17 -27.80
N ALA A 272 5.56 -3.94 -28.62
CA ALA A 272 6.78 -3.28 -28.20
C ALA A 272 6.92 -1.86 -28.76
N VAL A 273 5.94 -1.34 -29.50
CA VAL A 273 6.05 0.00 -30.11
C VAL A 273 5.34 1.09 -29.31
N LEU A 274 4.76 0.73 -28.15
CA LEU A 274 4.08 1.66 -27.25
C LEU A 274 4.99 2.81 -26.80
N PRO A 275 4.53 4.06 -26.91
CA PRO A 275 5.21 5.20 -26.31
C PRO A 275 5.37 5.03 -24.81
N ARG A 276 6.51 5.46 -24.25
CA ARG A 276 6.75 5.44 -22.80
C ARG A 276 5.73 6.26 -21.99
N SER A 277 5.08 7.24 -22.63
CA SER A 277 4.02 8.04 -22.03
C SER A 277 2.77 7.22 -21.69
N THR A 278 2.63 6.00 -22.23
CA THR A 278 1.59 5.03 -21.89
C THR A 278 1.84 4.51 -20.48
N LYS A 279 1.14 5.07 -19.48
CA LYS A 279 1.21 4.69 -18.06
C LYS A 279 0.58 3.33 -17.78
N PHE A 280 1.14 2.25 -18.33
CA PHE A 280 0.64 0.89 -18.15
C PHE A 280 1.57 0.04 -17.28
N TYR A 281 1.09 -0.30 -16.09
CA TYR A 281 1.75 -1.22 -15.18
C TYR A 281 0.87 -2.46 -15.04
N ALA A 282 1.26 -3.58 -15.64
CA ALA A 282 0.43 -4.79 -15.67
C ALA A 282 -0.07 -5.19 -14.26
N GLU A 283 0.78 -5.16 -13.25
CA GLU A 283 0.35 -5.60 -11.91
C GLU A 283 -0.40 -4.53 -11.09
N ARG A 284 0.01 -3.26 -11.15
CA ARG A 284 -0.65 -2.17 -10.39
C ARG A 284 -1.91 -1.63 -11.07
N GLY A 285 -1.98 -1.73 -12.39
CA GLY A 285 -3.13 -1.36 -13.21
C GLY A 285 -4.19 -2.45 -13.27
N CYS A 286 -3.87 -3.67 -12.82
CA CYS A 286 -4.82 -4.77 -12.73
C CYS A 286 -5.95 -4.42 -11.76
N SER A 287 -7.17 -4.41 -12.28
CA SER A 287 -8.39 -4.08 -11.54
C SER A 287 -9.07 -5.30 -10.92
N GLN A 288 -8.91 -6.46 -11.57
CA GLN A 288 -9.43 -7.74 -11.14
C GLN A 288 -8.52 -8.88 -11.59
N ARG A 289 -8.40 -9.89 -10.74
CA ARG A 289 -7.75 -11.16 -11.05
C ARG A 289 -8.83 -12.24 -11.19
N SER A 290 -8.71 -13.04 -12.24
CA SER A 290 -9.60 -14.18 -12.51
C SER A 290 -8.85 -15.49 -12.38
N TYR A 291 -9.39 -16.41 -11.60
CA TYR A 291 -8.90 -17.79 -11.49
C TYR A 291 -10.00 -18.74 -11.90
N ARG A 292 -9.62 -19.90 -12.43
CA ARG A 292 -10.55 -20.95 -12.80
C ARG A 292 -10.21 -22.27 -12.13
N PHE A 293 -11.24 -22.93 -11.63
CA PHE A 293 -11.14 -24.23 -10.98
C PHE A 293 -11.96 -25.25 -11.77
N LEU A 294 -11.36 -26.40 -12.08
CA LEU A 294 -11.98 -27.51 -12.78
C LEU A 294 -12.61 -28.45 -11.76
N LEU A 295 -13.90 -28.25 -11.45
CA LEU A 295 -14.62 -29.01 -10.44
C LEU A 295 -15.18 -30.31 -11.05
N PRO A 296 -14.78 -31.51 -10.57
CA PRO A 296 -15.41 -32.76 -11.00
C PRO A 296 -16.88 -32.76 -10.60
N ILE A 297 -17.79 -33.05 -11.54
CA ILE A 297 -19.23 -32.99 -11.26
C ILE A 297 -19.65 -34.00 -10.18
N ARG A 298 -18.92 -35.11 -10.08
CA ARG A 298 -19.09 -36.17 -9.07
C ARG A 298 -18.81 -35.74 -7.63
N TRP A 299 -18.23 -34.56 -7.38
CA TRP A 299 -18.10 -34.02 -6.02
C TRP A 299 -19.43 -33.48 -5.47
N LEU A 300 -20.45 -33.37 -6.31
CA LEU A 300 -21.79 -32.96 -5.91
C LEU A 300 -22.62 -34.21 -5.62
N ASN A 301 -23.29 -34.23 -4.46
CA ASN A 301 -24.10 -35.33 -3.99
C ASN A 301 -25.35 -35.42 -4.86
N PHE A 302 -25.39 -36.47 -5.64
CA PHE A 302 -26.61 -37.03 -6.18
C PHE A 302 -27.11 -37.99 -5.11
N GLN A 303 -28.36 -37.84 -4.65
CA GLN A 303 -28.93 -38.91 -3.83
C GLN A 303 -28.86 -40.18 -4.69
N ASN A 304 -28.00 -41.14 -4.30
CA ASN A 304 -27.63 -42.34 -5.06
C ASN A 304 -28.81 -43.31 -5.35
N SER A 305 -30.05 -42.85 -5.24
CA SER A 305 -31.28 -43.62 -5.40
C SER A 305 -32.24 -43.08 -6.47
N ASP A 306 -31.97 -41.94 -7.11
CA ASP A 306 -32.82 -41.40 -8.20
C ASP A 306 -32.07 -41.48 -9.55
N GLU A 307 -32.28 -42.57 -10.29
CA GLU A 307 -31.81 -42.71 -11.69
C GLU A 307 -32.29 -41.52 -12.55
N ASP A 308 -33.50 -41.01 -12.28
CA ASP A 308 -34.13 -39.88 -12.98
C ASP A 308 -33.33 -38.57 -12.84
N GLN A 309 -32.74 -38.28 -11.67
CA GLN A 309 -31.92 -37.07 -11.45
C GLN A 309 -30.58 -37.15 -12.18
N THR A 310 -30.00 -38.35 -12.23
CA THR A 310 -28.74 -38.61 -12.92
C THR A 310 -28.94 -38.47 -14.43
N GLN A 311 -30.02 -39.05 -14.95
CA GLN A 311 -30.40 -38.94 -16.36
C GLN A 311 -30.71 -37.50 -16.76
N HIS A 312 -31.47 -36.76 -15.95
CA HIS A 312 -31.75 -35.34 -16.19
C HIS A 312 -30.47 -34.49 -16.21
N LEU A 313 -29.49 -34.79 -15.35
CA LEU A 313 -28.19 -34.12 -15.37
C LEU A 313 -27.39 -34.44 -16.63
N ILE A 314 -27.34 -35.71 -17.04
CA ILE A 314 -26.67 -36.14 -18.28
C ILE A 314 -27.27 -35.42 -19.49
N GLU A 315 -28.60 -35.39 -19.59
CA GLU A 315 -29.31 -34.68 -20.66
C GLU A 315 -29.06 -33.18 -20.65
N TRP A 316 -29.04 -32.57 -19.45
CA TRP A 316 -28.71 -31.17 -19.29
C TRP A 316 -27.26 -30.88 -19.72
N VAL A 317 -26.30 -31.71 -19.33
CA VAL A 317 -24.89 -31.60 -19.73
C VAL A 317 -24.74 -31.77 -21.24
N LYS A 318 -25.27 -32.86 -21.84
CA LYS A 318 -25.32 -33.08 -23.31
C LYS A 318 -25.90 -31.86 -24.03
N GLY A 319 -26.93 -31.25 -23.43
CA GLY A 319 -27.57 -30.04 -23.92
C GLY A 319 -26.73 -28.76 -23.84
N VAL A 320 -25.93 -28.59 -22.80
CA VAL A 320 -25.07 -27.40 -22.62
C VAL A 320 -23.79 -27.52 -23.45
N THR A 321 -23.17 -28.69 -23.51
CA THR A 321 -21.95 -28.93 -24.29
C THR A 321 -22.19 -28.77 -25.79
N SER A 322 -23.30 -29.29 -26.32
CA SER A 322 -23.71 -29.09 -27.72
C SER A 322 -23.94 -27.62 -28.09
N THR A 323 -24.45 -26.81 -27.15
CA THR A 323 -24.67 -25.37 -27.37
C THR A 323 -23.35 -24.58 -27.30
N SER A 324 -22.38 -25.03 -26.49
CA SER A 324 -21.09 -24.35 -26.29
C SER A 324 -20.14 -24.41 -27.49
N LEU A 325 -20.45 -25.22 -28.50
CA LEU A 325 -19.68 -25.36 -29.75
C LEU A 325 -20.06 -24.33 -30.83
N THR A 326 -21.09 -23.49 -30.60
CA THR A 326 -21.50 -22.43 -31.53
C THR A 326 -21.17 -21.04 -30.98
N GLU A 327 -20.54 -20.18 -31.80
CA GLU A 327 -20.21 -18.80 -31.42
C GLU A 327 -21.48 -18.03 -30.99
N ARG A 328 -21.49 -17.55 -29.75
CA ARG A 328 -22.64 -16.82 -29.19
C ARG A 328 -22.76 -15.43 -29.83
N LYS A 329 -23.75 -15.24 -30.71
CA LYS A 329 -24.35 -13.91 -30.92
C LYS A 329 -25.33 -13.62 -29.79
N HIS A 330 -25.24 -12.44 -29.18
CA HIS A 330 -26.14 -12.02 -28.10
C HIS A 330 -27.58 -11.96 -28.63
N GLN A 331 -28.43 -12.90 -28.21
CA GLN A 331 -29.88 -12.82 -28.43
C GLN A 331 -30.61 -12.60 -27.10
N PRO A 332 -31.72 -11.85 -27.08
CA PRO A 332 -32.56 -11.71 -25.90
C PRO A 332 -33.10 -13.07 -25.45
N ARG A 333 -33.27 -13.27 -24.14
CA ARG A 333 -33.76 -14.51 -23.52
C ARG A 333 -35.13 -14.90 -24.14
N GLY A 334 -35.12 -15.91 -25.01
CA GLY A 334 -36.32 -16.63 -25.42
C GLY A 334 -36.73 -17.66 -24.36
N GLU A 335 -38.01 -17.97 -24.31
CA GLU A 335 -38.72 -18.73 -23.26
C GLU A 335 -38.40 -20.24 -23.14
N SER A 336 -37.33 -20.76 -23.75
CA SER A 336 -36.96 -22.19 -23.66
C SER A 336 -35.71 -22.45 -22.82
N ALA A 337 -35.69 -21.97 -21.57
CA ALA A 337 -34.65 -22.36 -20.63
C ALA A 337 -34.90 -23.80 -20.14
N ARG A 338 -34.08 -24.77 -20.59
CA ARG A 338 -34.07 -26.13 -20.02
C ARG A 338 -33.95 -26.05 -18.49
N ALA A 339 -34.76 -26.84 -17.78
CA ALA A 339 -34.74 -26.89 -16.32
C ALA A 339 -33.32 -27.23 -15.84
N VAL A 340 -32.81 -26.46 -14.87
CA VAL A 340 -31.46 -26.66 -14.34
C VAL A 340 -31.51 -27.72 -13.23
N PRO A 341 -30.66 -28.76 -13.25
CA PRO A 341 -30.62 -29.77 -12.20
C PRO A 341 -30.40 -29.18 -10.80
N GLU A 342 -30.99 -29.79 -9.78
CA GLU A 342 -30.99 -29.26 -8.40
C GLU A 342 -29.59 -29.07 -7.84
N CYS A 343 -28.68 -30.02 -8.06
CA CYS A 343 -27.28 -29.94 -7.65
C CYS A 343 -26.56 -28.72 -8.25
N ILE A 344 -26.86 -28.38 -9.51
CA ILE A 344 -26.31 -27.20 -10.19
C ILE A 344 -26.94 -25.91 -9.64
N MET A 345 -28.23 -25.94 -9.26
CA MET A 345 -28.87 -24.80 -8.58
C MET A 345 -28.22 -24.54 -7.22
N LYS A 346 -28.03 -25.59 -6.40
CA LYS A 346 -27.34 -25.51 -5.10
C LYS A 346 -25.89 -25.01 -5.25
N LEU A 347 -25.16 -25.49 -6.26
CA LEU A 347 -23.83 -24.99 -6.60
C LEU A 347 -23.85 -23.49 -6.96
N LYS A 348 -24.79 -23.05 -7.80
CA LYS A 348 -24.97 -21.63 -8.15
C LYS A 348 -25.30 -20.78 -6.93
N GLN A 349 -26.14 -21.27 -6.02
CA GLN A 349 -26.46 -20.58 -4.76
C GLN A 349 -25.23 -20.45 -3.85
N ALA A 350 -24.45 -21.52 -3.69
CA ALA A 350 -23.22 -21.50 -2.90
C ALA A 350 -22.16 -20.54 -3.47
N LEU A 351 -21.96 -20.55 -4.80
CA LEU A 351 -21.12 -19.56 -5.49
C LEU A 351 -21.62 -18.13 -5.24
N LYS A 352 -22.93 -17.91 -5.37
CA LYS A 352 -23.53 -16.59 -5.16
C LYS A 352 -23.37 -16.08 -3.73
N ALA A 353 -23.47 -16.96 -2.73
CA ALA A 353 -23.29 -16.62 -1.31
C ALA A 353 -21.87 -16.12 -0.99
N ALA A 354 -20.86 -16.58 -1.74
CA ALA A 354 -19.48 -16.13 -1.57
C ALA A 354 -19.26 -14.68 -2.07
N GLU A 355 -20.04 -14.22 -3.06
CA GLU A 355 -19.85 -12.91 -3.70
C GLU A 355 -20.04 -11.74 -2.71
N SER A 356 -19.24 -10.69 -2.86
CA SER A 356 -19.40 -9.46 -2.11
C SER A 356 -20.63 -8.68 -2.59
N ARG A 357 -21.48 -8.25 -1.65
CA ARG A 357 -22.70 -7.50 -1.95
C ARG A 357 -22.39 -6.12 -2.54
N THR A 358 -23.20 -5.71 -3.52
CA THR A 358 -23.19 -4.34 -4.03
C THR A 358 -23.92 -3.43 -3.06
N VAL A 359 -23.27 -2.34 -2.66
CA VAL A 359 -23.82 -1.35 -1.73
C VAL A 359 -24.45 -0.20 -2.55
N PRO A 360 -25.79 -0.02 -2.50
CA PRO A 360 -26.46 1.05 -3.24
C PRO A 360 -25.97 2.43 -2.80
N ASN A 361 -25.88 3.36 -3.74
CA ASN A 361 -25.46 4.74 -3.45
C ASN A 361 -26.51 5.47 -2.60
N ARG A 362 -26.09 6.46 -1.79
CA ARG A 362 -26.96 7.25 -0.88
C ARG A 362 -28.11 7.95 -1.62
N LYS A 363 -27.93 8.28 -2.91
CA LYS A 363 -28.98 8.85 -3.79
C LYS A 363 -30.08 7.82 -4.12
N THR A 364 -29.71 6.59 -4.48
CA THR A 364 -30.66 5.51 -4.79
C THR A 364 -31.41 5.08 -3.53
N ARG A 365 -30.76 5.05 -2.36
CA ARG A 365 -31.43 4.77 -1.08
C ARG A 365 -32.49 5.84 -0.72
N ARG A 366 -32.23 7.11 -1.04
CA ARG A 366 -33.22 8.20 -0.87
C ARG A 366 -34.34 8.18 -1.91
N GLN A 367 -34.07 7.74 -3.13
CA GLN A 367 -35.11 7.57 -4.15
C GLN A 367 -36.03 6.39 -3.84
N ASN A 368 -35.49 5.25 -3.40
CA ASN A 368 -36.29 4.10 -3.00
C ASN A 368 -37.11 4.38 -1.73
N ALA A 369 -36.54 5.09 -0.74
CA ALA A 369 -37.30 5.54 0.43
C ALA A 369 -38.40 6.58 0.10
N ALA A 370 -38.18 7.42 -0.93
CA ALA A 370 -39.20 8.36 -1.41
C ALA A 370 -40.32 7.67 -2.21
N LEU A 371 -40.00 6.60 -2.95
CA LEU A 371 -40.95 5.78 -3.71
C LEU A 371 -41.81 4.87 -2.80
N ASP A 372 -41.26 4.39 -1.68
CA ASP A 372 -42.03 3.63 -0.67
C ASP A 372 -42.99 4.52 0.13
N SER A 373 -42.71 5.81 0.28
CA SER A 373 -43.61 6.75 0.97
C SER A 373 -44.80 7.22 0.11
N SER A 374 -44.85 6.87 -1.18
CA SER A 374 -45.88 7.36 -2.12
C SER A 374 -46.82 6.25 -2.64
N LYS A 375 -46.87 5.08 -1.99
CA LYS A 375 -47.82 4.01 -2.34
C LYS A 375 -48.67 3.58 -1.13
N THR A 376 -49.47 4.52 -0.67
CA THR A 376 -50.79 4.23 -0.09
C THR A 376 -51.79 5.01 -0.92
N ASP A 377 -52.30 4.40 -2.00
CA ASP A 377 -53.74 4.38 -2.34
C ASP A 377 -54.00 3.80 -3.75
N ALA A 378 -54.87 2.78 -3.74
CA ALA A 378 -55.76 2.17 -4.73
C ALA A 378 -55.47 2.14 -6.26
N ASN A 379 -55.61 0.91 -6.79
CA ASN A 379 -56.07 0.48 -8.12
C ASN A 379 -55.24 0.85 -9.36
N ASP A 380 -54.47 -0.11 -9.89
CA ASP A 380 -54.85 -0.78 -11.15
C ASP A 380 -54.01 -2.06 -11.41
N LYS A 381 -54.62 -3.05 -12.07
CA LYS A 381 -54.01 -4.32 -12.47
C LYS A 381 -53.28 -4.16 -13.81
N THR A 382 -52.05 -4.68 -13.93
CA THR A 382 -51.64 -5.79 -14.83
C THR A 382 -50.10 -5.87 -14.95
N ASP A 383 -49.63 -7.11 -15.12
CA ASP A 383 -48.32 -7.58 -15.57
C ASP A 383 -47.21 -7.81 -14.51
N ALA A 384 -47.11 -9.09 -14.17
CA ALA A 384 -46.07 -9.75 -13.40
C ALA A 384 -44.86 -10.06 -14.30
N ASP A 385 -43.64 -9.78 -13.82
CA ASP A 385 -42.64 -10.83 -13.54
C ASP A 385 -41.36 -10.22 -12.94
N TYR A 386 -41.33 -10.08 -11.62
CA TYR A 386 -40.09 -9.98 -10.83
C TYR A 386 -40.39 -10.57 -9.46
N ASN A 387 -40.15 -11.88 -9.31
CA ASN A 387 -40.07 -12.54 -8.02
C ASN A 387 -38.84 -12.02 -7.28
N VAL A 388 -39.00 -10.90 -6.58
CA VAL A 388 -38.16 -10.58 -5.43
C VAL A 388 -38.71 -11.41 -4.28
N ASP A 389 -37.96 -12.45 -3.93
CA ASP A 389 -38.25 -13.35 -2.84
C ASP A 389 -38.27 -12.57 -1.50
N LYS A 390 -39.46 -12.14 -1.08
CA LYS A 390 -39.74 -11.42 0.18
C LYS A 390 -39.66 -12.34 1.41
N SER A 391 -39.09 -13.54 1.29
CA SER A 391 -38.97 -14.51 2.38
C SER A 391 -37.63 -14.47 3.13
N SER A 392 -36.72 -13.55 2.77
CA SER A 392 -35.40 -13.39 3.42
C SER A 392 -35.24 -12.16 4.32
N ASP A 393 -36.33 -11.43 4.61
CA ASP A 393 -36.34 -10.36 5.63
C ASP A 393 -36.38 -10.94 7.07
N ILE A 394 -35.56 -11.97 7.33
CA ILE A 394 -35.14 -12.30 8.67
C ILE A 394 -34.08 -11.27 9.05
N LEU A 395 -34.50 -10.35 9.92
CA LEU A 395 -33.71 -9.57 10.86
C LEU A 395 -32.34 -10.21 11.18
N VAL A 396 -31.28 -9.77 10.51
CA VAL A 396 -29.91 -9.92 11.02
C VAL A 396 -29.27 -8.53 11.07
N THR A 397 -29.66 -7.79 12.11
CA THR A 397 -29.21 -6.43 12.44
C THR A 397 -27.84 -6.37 13.16
N ASN A 398 -27.00 -7.42 13.06
CA ASN A 398 -25.72 -7.51 13.78
C ASN A 398 -24.50 -7.63 12.85
N VAL A 399 -24.42 -6.82 11.79
CA VAL A 399 -23.22 -6.79 10.94
C VAL A 399 -22.29 -5.68 11.45
N GLY A 400 -21.09 -6.07 11.87
CA GLY A 400 -20.01 -5.15 12.25
C GLY A 400 -19.63 -4.14 11.16
N PRO A 401 -18.59 -3.30 11.37
CA PRO A 401 -18.29 -2.17 10.48
C PRO A 401 -18.08 -2.62 9.03
N ILE A 402 -19.01 -2.23 8.13
CA ILE A 402 -18.92 -2.51 6.69
C ILE A 402 -17.78 -1.69 6.09
N ARG A 403 -16.70 -2.37 5.70
CA ARG A 403 -15.63 -1.76 4.90
C ARG A 403 -16.06 -1.75 3.45
N LEU A 404 -16.00 -0.58 2.82
CA LEU A 404 -16.33 -0.44 1.40
C LEU A 404 -15.07 -0.51 0.56
N SER A 405 -15.17 -1.10 -0.63
CA SER A 405 -14.09 -0.97 -1.60
C SER A 405 -13.90 0.51 -1.96
N PRO A 406 -12.65 1.01 -2.01
CA PRO A 406 -12.40 2.32 -2.60
C PRO A 406 -12.95 2.26 -4.03
N GLY A 407 -14.05 2.99 -4.28
CA GLY A 407 -14.91 2.79 -5.44
C GLY A 407 -14.10 2.78 -6.74
N ARG A 408 -13.99 1.59 -7.36
CA ARG A 408 -13.18 1.36 -8.57
C ARG A 408 -13.78 2.03 -9.83
N PHE A 409 -15.00 2.57 -9.72
CA PHE A 409 -15.72 3.34 -10.76
C PHE A 409 -16.11 4.74 -10.25
N GLY A 410 -15.33 5.30 -9.33
CA GLY A 410 -15.74 6.47 -8.56
C GLY A 410 -16.94 6.15 -7.65
N GLN A 411 -17.83 7.13 -7.42
CA GLN A 411 -18.96 6.96 -6.50
C GLN A 411 -20.09 6.04 -7.04
N LEU A 412 -19.99 5.53 -8.28
CA LEU A 412 -21.07 4.83 -8.99
C LEU A 412 -21.10 3.32 -8.76
N TRP A 413 -20.02 2.72 -8.26
CA TRP A 413 -19.95 1.27 -7.97
C TRP A 413 -19.18 1.05 -6.67
N ARG A 414 -19.87 0.57 -5.64
CA ARG A 414 -19.29 0.24 -4.34
C ARG A 414 -19.72 -1.18 -3.98
N LYS A 415 -18.75 -2.06 -3.78
CA LYS A 415 -18.99 -3.38 -3.19
C LYS A 415 -18.44 -3.39 -1.77
N GLU A 416 -19.03 -4.22 -0.92
CA GLU A 416 -18.46 -4.50 0.39
C GLU A 416 -17.11 -5.22 0.24
N ARG A 417 -16.20 -5.01 1.20
CA ARG A 417 -15.02 -5.84 1.41
C ARG A 417 -15.34 -6.80 2.55
N ARG A 418 -15.09 -8.08 2.32
CA ARG A 418 -15.25 -9.16 3.32
C ARG A 418 -13.89 -9.51 3.91
N CYS A 419 -13.88 -9.96 5.17
CA CYS A 419 -12.65 -10.42 5.82
C CYS A 419 -12.42 -11.90 5.49
N TRP A 420 -11.40 -12.21 4.70
CA TRP A 420 -11.11 -13.57 4.23
C TRP A 420 -10.04 -14.29 5.09
N SER A 421 -9.80 -13.81 6.32
CA SER A 421 -8.81 -14.37 7.26
C SER A 421 -9.03 -15.86 7.52
N ASN A 422 -10.28 -16.31 7.71
CA ASN A 422 -10.58 -17.71 7.96
C ASN A 422 -10.24 -18.61 6.76
N PHE A 423 -10.24 -18.07 5.54
CA PHE A 423 -10.01 -18.82 4.30
C PHE A 423 -8.55 -18.80 3.85
N CYS A 424 -7.63 -18.21 4.62
CA CYS A 424 -6.23 -18.11 4.23
C CYS A 424 -5.44 -19.39 4.59
N HIS A 425 -4.26 -19.57 3.99
CA HIS A 425 -3.39 -20.71 4.29
C HIS A 425 -2.96 -20.71 5.77
N PRO A 426 -3.00 -21.84 6.51
CA PRO A 426 -2.69 -21.87 7.95
C PRO A 426 -1.25 -21.48 8.30
N GLU A 427 -0.34 -21.53 7.32
CA GLU A 427 1.03 -21.03 7.49
C GLU A 427 1.11 -19.49 7.48
N LEU A 428 0.07 -18.79 7.00
CA LEU A 428 -0.01 -17.34 7.16
C LEU A 428 -0.25 -17.05 8.65
N ARG A 429 0.72 -16.37 9.28
CA ARG A 429 0.70 -16.01 10.70
C ARG A 429 0.84 -14.51 10.89
N GLY A 430 0.59 -14.04 12.12
CA GLY A 430 0.74 -12.64 12.48
C GLY A 430 -0.18 -11.70 11.68
N MET A 431 0.36 -10.56 11.26
CA MET A 431 -0.37 -9.53 10.51
C MET A 431 -0.96 -10.01 9.17
N ALA A 432 -0.36 -11.03 8.55
CA ALA A 432 -0.77 -11.52 7.23
C ALA A 432 -2.11 -12.26 7.24
N ALA A 433 -2.49 -12.85 8.37
CA ALA A 433 -3.75 -13.58 8.57
C ALA A 433 -4.75 -12.85 9.49
N SER A 434 -4.34 -11.74 10.13
CA SER A 434 -5.18 -11.05 11.11
C SER A 434 -6.38 -10.33 10.47
N PRO A 435 -7.60 -10.47 11.04
CA PRO A 435 -8.77 -9.67 10.65
C PRO A 435 -8.58 -8.16 10.85
N SER A 436 -7.63 -7.76 11.69
CA SER A 436 -7.33 -6.34 11.94
C SER A 436 -6.60 -5.67 10.76
N HIS A 437 -5.94 -6.43 9.90
CA HIS A 437 -5.05 -5.93 8.85
C HIS A 437 -5.75 -5.76 7.50
N ASP A 438 -5.45 -4.70 6.73
CA ASP A 438 -6.17 -4.40 5.47
C ASP A 438 -5.96 -5.45 4.36
N ALA A 439 -4.89 -6.25 4.45
CA ALA A 439 -4.61 -7.32 3.49
C ALA A 439 -5.71 -8.39 3.45
N THR A 440 -6.34 -8.70 4.59
CA THR A 440 -7.37 -9.74 4.66
C THR A 440 -8.73 -9.30 4.16
N TRP A 441 -8.93 -8.00 3.94
CA TRP A 441 -10.19 -7.43 3.48
C TRP A 441 -10.22 -7.35 1.96
N ARG A 442 -10.96 -8.23 1.28
CA ARG A 442 -11.01 -8.31 -0.18
C ARG A 442 -12.44 -8.36 -0.70
N THR A 443 -12.61 -7.95 -1.95
CA THR A 443 -13.91 -8.02 -2.63
C THR A 443 -13.87 -9.17 -3.63
N LEU A 444 -14.70 -10.18 -3.39
CA LEU A 444 -15.00 -11.20 -4.38
C LEU A 444 -16.08 -10.65 -5.30
N ASP A 445 -15.67 -10.25 -6.50
CA ASP A 445 -16.53 -9.58 -7.47
C ASP A 445 -17.54 -10.53 -8.09
N LYS A 446 -17.10 -11.73 -8.45
CA LYS A 446 -17.94 -12.74 -9.11
C LYS A 446 -17.45 -14.14 -8.79
N ALA A 447 -18.37 -15.07 -8.56
CA ALA A 447 -18.12 -16.50 -8.48
C ALA A 447 -19.19 -17.20 -9.30
N SER A 448 -18.83 -17.88 -10.38
CA SER A 448 -19.83 -18.44 -11.31
C SER A 448 -19.33 -19.63 -12.12
N ILE A 449 -20.26 -20.46 -12.57
CA ILE A 449 -20.01 -21.47 -13.61
C ILE A 449 -19.86 -20.75 -14.96
N VAL A 450 -18.76 -20.97 -15.65
CA VAL A 450 -18.48 -20.35 -16.97
C VAL A 450 -18.50 -21.34 -18.12
N ASP A 451 -18.25 -22.62 -17.86
CA ASP A 451 -18.11 -23.65 -18.89
C ASP A 451 -18.31 -25.06 -18.29
N ILE A 452 -18.56 -26.06 -19.13
CA ILE A 452 -18.65 -27.48 -18.76
C ILE A 452 -17.89 -28.31 -19.79
N ILE A 453 -17.01 -29.20 -19.32
CA ILE A 453 -16.10 -29.97 -20.16
C ILE A 453 -16.37 -31.46 -19.92
N ASN A 454 -16.37 -32.25 -21.00
CA ASN A 454 -16.35 -33.71 -20.95
C ASN A 454 -15.05 -34.22 -21.61
N LEU A 455 -14.33 -35.13 -20.95
CA LEU A 455 -13.04 -35.67 -21.39
C LEU A 455 -13.13 -37.00 -22.16
N THR A 456 -14.32 -37.55 -22.43
CA THR A 456 -14.42 -38.74 -23.30
C THR A 456 -13.75 -38.46 -24.64
N ASN A 457 -12.84 -39.35 -25.05
CA ASN A 457 -11.83 -39.15 -26.09
C ASN A 457 -12.31 -38.30 -27.27
N ALA A 458 -11.61 -37.20 -27.52
CA ALA A 458 -11.78 -36.31 -28.69
C ALA A 458 -11.49 -36.98 -30.05
N ALA A 459 -11.44 -38.31 -30.13
CA ALA A 459 -11.21 -39.09 -31.33
C ALA A 459 -12.50 -39.71 -31.90
N GLU A 460 -13.62 -39.68 -31.17
CA GLU A 460 -14.91 -40.14 -31.66
C GLU A 460 -15.95 -39.05 -31.37
N GLU A 461 -16.35 -38.31 -32.41
CA GLU A 461 -17.33 -37.21 -32.37
C GLU A 461 -18.77 -37.64 -32.00
N ASP A 462 -18.95 -38.88 -31.53
CA ASP A 462 -20.24 -39.50 -31.19
C ASP A 462 -20.20 -40.33 -29.87
N SER A 463 -19.20 -40.10 -29.00
CA SER A 463 -19.14 -40.84 -27.72
C SER A 463 -20.23 -40.39 -26.73
N ASP A 464 -21.10 -41.31 -26.36
CA ASP A 464 -22.18 -41.12 -25.41
C ASP A 464 -21.65 -40.61 -24.04
N VAL A 465 -22.23 -39.50 -23.55
CA VAL A 465 -22.01 -39.00 -22.17
C VAL A 465 -22.75 -39.90 -21.17
N ASP A 466 -22.47 -41.20 -21.20
CA ASP A 466 -23.11 -42.17 -20.30
C ASP A 466 -22.34 -42.29 -18.97
N ASP A 467 -21.13 -41.73 -18.89
CA ASP A 467 -20.31 -41.70 -17.67
C ASP A 467 -19.96 -40.28 -17.21
N LEU A 468 -20.59 -39.84 -16.12
CA LEU A 468 -20.34 -38.55 -15.47
C LEU A 468 -18.95 -38.43 -14.85
N GLN A 469 -18.16 -39.52 -14.77
CA GLN A 469 -16.82 -39.51 -14.18
C GLN A 469 -15.85 -38.52 -14.84
N ASN A 470 -16.03 -38.25 -16.13
CA ASN A 470 -15.13 -37.41 -16.93
C ASN A 470 -15.62 -35.96 -17.09
N VAL A 471 -16.76 -35.62 -16.48
CA VAL A 471 -17.38 -34.30 -16.62
C VAL A 471 -16.90 -33.34 -15.53
N HIS A 472 -16.41 -32.17 -15.97
CA HIS A 472 -15.91 -31.11 -15.10
C HIS A 472 -16.64 -29.79 -15.34
N VAL A 473 -17.04 -29.14 -14.26
CA VAL A 473 -17.61 -27.79 -14.27
C VAL A 473 -16.49 -26.79 -14.09
N VAL A 474 -16.38 -25.81 -15.01
CA VAL A 474 -15.39 -24.74 -14.89
C VAL A 474 -15.97 -23.62 -14.05
N LEU A 475 -15.45 -23.49 -12.83
CA LEU A 475 -15.76 -22.38 -11.93
C LEU A 475 -14.82 -21.22 -12.21
N GLU A 476 -15.32 -19.99 -12.15
CA GLU A 476 -14.51 -18.78 -12.25
C GLU A 476 -14.71 -17.90 -11.02
N PHE A 477 -13.60 -17.47 -10.43
CA PHE A 477 -13.53 -16.55 -9.30
C PHE A 477 -12.83 -15.26 -9.72
N ARG A 478 -13.52 -14.12 -9.58
CA ARG A 478 -12.98 -12.78 -9.90
C ARG A 478 -12.96 -11.91 -8.65
N ALA A 479 -11.83 -11.29 -8.34
CA ALA A 479 -11.66 -10.41 -7.17
C ALA A 479 -10.62 -9.30 -7.41
N ASP A 480 -10.49 -8.33 -6.48
CA ASP A 480 -9.31 -7.41 -6.46
C ASP A 480 -8.00 -8.12 -6.11
N GLY A 481 -8.09 -9.34 -5.60
CA GLY A 481 -6.97 -10.17 -5.21
C GLY A 481 -7.43 -11.28 -4.28
N PHE A 482 -6.60 -12.29 -4.12
CA PHE A 482 -6.87 -13.43 -3.25
C PHE A 482 -5.72 -13.56 -2.24
N LEU A 483 -6.02 -13.97 -1.01
CA LEU A 483 -4.98 -14.37 -0.08
C LEU A 483 -4.49 -15.77 -0.45
N LEU A 484 -3.25 -16.10 -0.11
CA LEU A 484 -2.70 -17.44 -0.23
C LEU A 484 -3.66 -18.47 0.41
N GLY A 485 -3.99 -19.53 -0.32
CA GLY A 485 -4.89 -20.62 0.06
C GLY A 485 -6.39 -20.31 -0.06
N THR A 486 -6.79 -19.08 -0.44
CA THR A 486 -8.21 -18.69 -0.42
C THR A 486 -9.04 -19.46 -1.43
N ILE A 487 -8.57 -19.58 -2.67
CA ILE A 487 -9.38 -20.15 -3.75
C ILE A 487 -9.63 -21.64 -3.52
N PRO A 488 -8.61 -22.47 -3.20
CA PRO A 488 -8.86 -23.87 -2.89
C PRO A 488 -9.83 -24.09 -1.73
N ARG A 489 -9.71 -23.32 -0.64
CA ARG A 489 -10.59 -23.44 0.54
C ARG A 489 -12.01 -22.96 0.23
N LEU A 490 -12.13 -21.92 -0.59
CA LEU A 490 -13.41 -21.43 -1.07
C LEU A 490 -14.10 -22.49 -1.94
N THR A 491 -13.36 -23.21 -2.79
CA THR A 491 -13.88 -24.36 -3.54
C THR A 491 -14.37 -25.47 -2.61
N SER A 492 -13.55 -25.91 -1.63
CA SER A 492 -13.97 -26.93 -0.64
C SER A 492 -15.24 -26.52 0.10
N THR A 493 -15.34 -25.25 0.48
CA THR A 493 -16.51 -24.68 1.15
C THR A 493 -17.74 -24.70 0.25
N ILE A 494 -17.59 -24.30 -1.01
CA ILE A 494 -18.68 -24.29 -2.00
C ILE A 494 -19.19 -25.72 -2.25
N VAL A 495 -18.28 -26.69 -2.34
CA VAL A 495 -18.64 -28.12 -2.44
C VAL A 495 -19.45 -28.53 -1.22
N ALA A 496 -18.96 -28.27 -0.01
CA ALA A 496 -19.68 -28.62 1.21
C ALA A 496 -21.06 -27.94 1.31
N MET A 497 -21.19 -26.67 0.91
CA MET A 497 -22.47 -25.95 0.86
C MET A 497 -23.41 -26.51 -0.21
N ALA A 498 -22.92 -26.78 -1.42
CA ALA A 498 -23.72 -27.34 -2.52
C ALA A 498 -24.27 -28.73 -2.18
N ASN A 499 -23.53 -29.49 -1.37
CA ASN A 499 -23.91 -30.78 -0.83
C ASN A 499 -24.84 -30.71 0.41
N GLY A 500 -25.09 -29.52 0.96
CA GLY A 500 -25.85 -29.34 2.20
C GLY A 500 -25.10 -29.72 3.48
N TRP A 501 -23.79 -29.96 3.40
CA TRP A 501 -22.95 -30.26 4.56
C TRP A 501 -22.62 -29.01 5.38
N LEU A 502 -22.69 -27.81 4.79
CA LEU A 502 -22.60 -26.52 5.46
C LEU A 502 -23.85 -25.66 5.18
N PRO A 503 -24.21 -24.72 6.08
CA PRO A 503 -25.39 -23.89 5.90
C PRO A 503 -25.21 -22.86 4.77
N THR A 504 -26.32 -22.43 4.15
CA THR A 504 -26.32 -21.52 2.99
C THR A 504 -25.79 -20.12 3.30
N ASN A 505 -25.87 -19.68 4.56
CA ASN A 505 -25.35 -18.40 5.03
C ASN A 505 -23.91 -18.48 5.58
N PHE A 506 -23.20 -19.60 5.38
CA PHE A 506 -21.87 -19.83 5.96
C PHE A 506 -20.88 -18.69 5.70
N PHE A 507 -20.76 -18.21 4.45
CA PHE A 507 -19.84 -17.12 4.10
C PHE A 507 -20.17 -15.81 4.84
N GLU A 508 -21.43 -15.56 5.18
CA GLU A 508 -21.83 -14.34 5.90
C GLU A 508 -21.33 -14.36 7.34
N VAL A 509 -21.27 -15.55 7.94
CA VAL A 509 -20.74 -15.75 9.29
C VAL A 509 -19.21 -15.83 9.25
N ALA A 510 -18.66 -16.66 8.37
CA ALA A 510 -17.23 -16.97 8.30
C ALA A 510 -16.37 -15.80 7.80
N THR A 511 -16.95 -14.76 7.20
CA THR A 511 -16.21 -13.55 6.78
C THR A 511 -16.36 -12.37 7.74
N ARG A 512 -16.98 -12.59 8.90
CA ARG A 512 -17.04 -11.60 9.98
C ARG A 512 -15.69 -11.49 10.69
N PRO A 513 -15.21 -10.27 11.00
CA PRO A 513 -13.92 -10.08 11.65
C PRO A 513 -13.88 -10.52 13.12
N ASP A 514 -15.04 -10.68 13.76
CA ASP A 514 -15.17 -11.15 15.14
C ASP A 514 -15.32 -12.67 15.26
N VAL A 515 -15.33 -13.39 14.14
CA VAL A 515 -15.51 -14.84 14.08
C VAL A 515 -14.22 -15.50 13.61
N TYR A 516 -13.76 -16.49 14.36
CA TYR A 516 -12.69 -17.39 13.97
C TYR A 516 -13.28 -18.79 13.80
N ILE A 517 -13.16 -19.34 12.59
CA ILE A 517 -13.59 -20.70 12.25
C ILE A 517 -12.46 -21.32 11.44
N SER A 518 -12.13 -22.57 11.73
CA SER A 518 -11.17 -23.31 10.90
C SER A 518 -11.78 -23.56 9.53
N ALA A 519 -11.41 -22.80 8.50
CA ALA A 519 -11.98 -23.03 7.17
C ALA A 519 -11.65 -24.44 6.66
N PRO A 520 -12.50 -24.98 5.77
CA PRO A 520 -12.30 -26.31 5.20
C PRO A 520 -10.91 -26.51 4.63
N SER A 521 -10.40 -27.74 4.69
CA SER A 521 -9.08 -28.09 4.17
C SER A 521 -8.98 -27.80 2.67
N ILE A 522 -7.75 -27.55 2.23
CA ILE A 522 -7.42 -27.40 0.81
C ILE A 522 -7.65 -28.75 0.14
N SER A 523 -8.28 -28.76 -1.04
CA SER A 523 -8.38 -29.99 -1.83
C SER A 523 -6.97 -30.44 -2.25
N PRO A 524 -6.58 -31.70 -2.03
CA PRO A 524 -5.25 -32.20 -2.40
C PRO A 524 -5.02 -32.16 -3.92
N PHE A 525 -6.08 -31.98 -4.72
CA PHE A 525 -6.04 -31.94 -6.18
C PHE A 525 -5.92 -30.54 -6.76
N SER A 526 -5.77 -29.51 -5.92
CA SER A 526 -5.69 -28.11 -6.36
C SER A 526 -4.59 -27.88 -7.40
N ASN A 527 -3.46 -28.60 -7.28
CA ASN A 527 -2.33 -28.53 -8.23
C ASN A 527 -2.67 -28.94 -9.67
N SER A 528 -3.70 -29.76 -9.85
CA SER A 528 -4.11 -30.30 -11.16
C SER A 528 -5.43 -29.71 -11.67
N MET A 529 -6.08 -28.84 -10.88
CA MET A 529 -7.43 -28.34 -11.17
C MET A 529 -7.57 -26.82 -11.10
N LEU A 530 -6.62 -26.10 -10.48
CA LEU A 530 -6.63 -24.65 -10.36
C LEU A 530 -5.60 -24.01 -11.32
N TYR A 531 -6.04 -23.04 -12.10
CA TYR A 531 -5.15 -22.21 -12.92
C TYR A 531 -5.54 -20.74 -12.89
N PHE A 532 -4.55 -19.87 -13.12
CA PHE A 532 -4.81 -18.45 -13.27
C PHE A 532 -5.40 -18.19 -14.65
N HIS A 533 -6.56 -17.54 -14.73
CA HIS A 533 -7.23 -17.32 -16.01
C HIS A 533 -6.74 -16.06 -16.71
N SER A 534 -6.99 -14.89 -16.11
CA SER A 534 -6.56 -13.61 -16.68
C SER A 534 -6.58 -12.46 -15.67
N PRO A 535 -5.67 -11.47 -15.82
CA PRO A 535 -5.82 -10.16 -15.21
C PRO A 535 -6.76 -9.30 -16.08
N ARG A 536 -7.57 -8.45 -15.45
CA ARG A 536 -8.46 -7.50 -16.16
C ARG A 536 -8.08 -6.06 -15.89
N TYR A 537 -8.18 -5.24 -16.92
CA TYR A 537 -7.71 -3.86 -16.96
C TYR A 537 -8.85 -2.91 -17.32
N HIS A 538 -9.93 -2.91 -16.53
CA HIS A 538 -11.19 -2.24 -16.89
C HIS A 538 -11.03 -0.77 -17.28
N PHE A 539 -10.13 -0.01 -16.63
CA PHE A 539 -9.90 1.39 -17.00
C PHE A 539 -9.34 1.53 -18.42
N HIS A 540 -8.39 0.66 -18.79
CA HIS A 540 -7.79 0.64 -20.12
C HIS A 540 -8.78 0.08 -21.16
N GLU A 541 -9.56 -0.95 -20.82
CA GLU A 541 -10.64 -1.52 -21.64
C GLU A 541 -11.74 -0.47 -21.98
N LEU A 542 -12.05 0.43 -21.03
CA LEU A 542 -13.05 1.49 -21.23
C LEU A 542 -12.51 2.68 -22.03
N SER A 543 -11.25 3.06 -21.85
CA SER A 543 -10.63 4.15 -22.61
C SER A 543 -10.34 3.78 -24.06
N ALA A 544 -10.21 2.49 -24.37
CA ALA A 544 -9.95 1.96 -25.70
C ALA A 544 -11.15 2.10 -26.65
N LYS A 545 -12.38 2.04 -26.14
CA LYS A 545 -13.62 2.01 -26.96
C LYS A 545 -14.12 3.39 -27.44
N SER A 546 -13.26 4.40 -27.58
CA SER A 546 -13.69 5.69 -28.15
C SER A 546 -13.71 5.64 -29.68
N ASP A 547 -14.88 5.90 -30.27
CA ASP A 547 -15.27 5.86 -31.70
C ASP A 547 -14.46 6.72 -32.70
N ASP A 548 -13.25 7.19 -32.38
CA ASP A 548 -12.46 7.99 -33.33
C ASP A 548 -11.42 7.13 -34.05
N ASP A 549 -11.65 6.99 -35.36
CA ASP A 549 -10.95 6.21 -36.39
C ASP A 549 -9.53 6.72 -36.70
N PHE A 550 -8.77 7.13 -35.68
CA PHE A 550 -7.42 7.68 -35.83
C PHE A 550 -6.40 6.88 -35.01
N ASP A 551 -5.58 6.14 -35.77
CA ASP A 551 -4.26 5.61 -35.47
C ASP A 551 -4.17 4.09 -35.17
N SER A 552 -3.54 3.38 -36.12
CA SER A 552 -3.31 1.93 -36.17
C SER A 552 -2.50 1.32 -35.00
N SER A 553 -2.02 2.15 -34.07
CA SER A 553 -1.26 1.72 -32.88
C SER A 553 -2.16 1.27 -31.70
N GLY A 554 -3.45 1.62 -31.69
CA GLY A 554 -4.38 1.24 -30.62
C GLY A 554 -4.75 -0.26 -30.60
N SER A 555 -4.85 -0.90 -31.77
CA SER A 555 -5.37 -2.27 -31.90
C SER A 555 -4.43 -3.34 -31.34
N GLN A 556 -3.11 -3.14 -31.43
CA GLN A 556 -2.12 -4.10 -30.91
C GLN A 556 -2.05 -4.07 -29.38
N PHE A 557 -2.06 -2.88 -28.77
CA PHE A 557 -2.11 -2.74 -27.32
C PHE A 557 -3.39 -3.33 -26.73
N GLU A 558 -4.54 -3.07 -27.34
CA GLU A 558 -5.82 -3.68 -26.98
C GLU A 558 -5.72 -5.21 -27.00
N SER A 559 -5.17 -5.79 -28.07
CA SER A 559 -4.98 -7.25 -28.16
C SER A 559 -4.07 -7.81 -27.05
N CYS A 560 -3.15 -6.99 -26.50
CA CYS A 560 -2.27 -7.38 -25.42
C CYS A 560 -2.94 -7.30 -24.04
N ILE A 561 -3.99 -6.48 -23.86
CA ILE A 561 -4.70 -6.35 -22.58
C ILE A 561 -6.08 -7.03 -22.56
N ASP A 562 -6.68 -7.29 -23.72
CA ASP A 562 -8.00 -7.89 -23.87
C ASP A 562 -7.95 -9.40 -24.21
N ASP A 563 -8.85 -10.20 -23.65
CA ASP A 563 -8.84 -11.66 -23.76
C ASP A 563 -9.05 -12.10 -25.23
N GLY A 564 -7.98 -12.43 -25.95
CA GLY A 564 -8.01 -12.78 -27.38
C GLY A 564 -8.19 -14.28 -27.70
N LEU A 565 -8.44 -14.59 -28.99
CA LEU A 565 -8.65 -15.96 -29.50
C LEU A 565 -7.49 -16.92 -29.19
N ASN A 566 -6.24 -16.44 -29.22
CA ASN A 566 -5.05 -17.24 -28.92
C ASN A 566 -5.02 -17.70 -27.45
N ALA A 567 -5.38 -16.81 -26.52
CA ALA A 567 -5.49 -17.15 -25.10
C ALA A 567 -6.56 -18.24 -24.87
N TYR A 568 -7.69 -18.17 -25.59
CA TYR A 568 -8.73 -19.20 -25.53
C TYR A 568 -8.27 -20.57 -26.08
N LYS A 569 -7.56 -20.58 -27.21
CA LYS A 569 -6.98 -21.81 -27.78
C LYS A 569 -5.97 -22.45 -26.82
N TRP A 570 -5.09 -21.63 -26.26
CA TRP A 570 -4.13 -22.07 -25.24
C TRP A 570 -4.83 -22.59 -23.99
N GLU A 571 -5.87 -21.89 -23.52
CA GLU A 571 -6.63 -22.30 -22.34
C GLU A 571 -7.25 -23.70 -22.51
N LYS A 572 -7.81 -24.01 -23.69
CA LYS A 572 -8.32 -25.37 -23.98
C LYS A 572 -7.22 -26.42 -23.82
N MET A 573 -6.05 -26.17 -24.39
CA MET A 573 -4.90 -27.07 -24.29
C MET A 573 -4.38 -27.19 -22.84
N LEU A 574 -4.27 -26.06 -22.13
CA LEU A 574 -3.88 -25.99 -20.72
C LEU A 574 -4.79 -26.87 -19.85
N ARG A 575 -6.12 -26.74 -20.01
CA ARG A 575 -7.11 -27.55 -19.28
C ARG A 575 -6.91 -29.03 -19.56
N SER A 576 -6.75 -29.43 -20.83
CA SER A 576 -6.52 -30.84 -21.19
C SER A 576 -5.24 -31.38 -20.55
N LYS A 577 -4.15 -30.60 -20.52
CA LYS A 577 -2.89 -31.02 -19.87
C LYS A 577 -3.00 -31.11 -18.35
N LEU A 578 -3.68 -30.17 -17.71
CA LEU A 578 -3.91 -30.21 -16.25
C LEU A 578 -4.75 -31.44 -15.87
N LEU A 579 -5.81 -31.72 -16.63
CA LEU A 579 -6.66 -32.90 -16.40
C LEU A 579 -5.94 -34.21 -16.73
N ALA A 580 -5.07 -34.25 -17.75
CA ALA A 580 -4.24 -35.43 -18.02
C ALA A 580 -3.25 -35.77 -16.89
N ARG A 581 -2.93 -34.81 -16.01
CA ARG A 581 -2.16 -35.08 -14.78
C ARG A 581 -3.04 -35.59 -13.64
N SER A 582 -4.33 -35.26 -13.67
CA SER A 582 -5.30 -35.70 -12.66
C SER A 582 -5.64 -37.19 -12.78
N SER A 583 -5.43 -37.84 -13.93
CA SER A 583 -5.64 -39.29 -14.08
C SER A 583 -4.68 -40.15 -13.23
N PHE A 584 -3.63 -39.56 -12.65
CA PHE A 584 -2.74 -40.21 -11.68
C PHE A 584 -3.21 -40.12 -10.22
N THR A 585 -4.33 -39.46 -9.93
CA THR A 585 -4.87 -39.39 -8.56
C THR A 585 -5.74 -40.60 -8.29
N ASN A 586 -5.35 -41.41 -7.31
CA ASN A 586 -6.09 -42.59 -6.88
C ASN A 586 -7.51 -42.18 -6.45
N THR A 587 -8.55 -42.66 -7.13
CA THR A 587 -9.97 -42.37 -6.81
C THR A 587 -10.34 -42.65 -5.34
N LYS A 588 -9.55 -43.51 -4.69
CA LYS A 588 -9.59 -43.78 -3.26
C LYS A 588 -9.25 -42.56 -2.39
N ASP A 589 -8.23 -41.78 -2.75
CA ASP A 589 -7.77 -40.62 -1.96
C ASP A 589 -8.79 -39.48 -2.04
N GLU A 590 -9.43 -39.33 -3.20
CA GLU A 590 -10.49 -38.35 -3.40
C GLU A 590 -11.76 -38.68 -2.63
N SER A 591 -12.17 -39.95 -2.65
CA SER A 591 -13.31 -40.44 -1.87
C SER A 591 -13.05 -40.30 -0.36
N ALA A 592 -11.81 -40.56 0.08
CA ALA A 592 -11.39 -40.35 1.46
C ALA A 592 -11.47 -38.86 1.85
N TRP A 593 -10.94 -37.96 1.01
CA TRP A 593 -11.01 -36.52 1.25
C TRP A 593 -12.46 -35.98 1.30
N LEU A 594 -13.34 -36.40 0.38
CA LEU A 594 -14.76 -36.01 0.40
C LEU A 594 -15.47 -36.51 1.67
N THR A 595 -15.15 -37.73 2.11
CA THR A 595 -15.69 -38.31 3.35
C THR A 595 -15.21 -37.52 4.56
N GLU A 596 -13.93 -37.17 4.62
CA GLU A 596 -13.36 -36.33 5.67
C GLU A 596 -13.99 -34.92 5.68
N LEU A 597 -14.14 -34.31 4.50
CA LEU A 597 -14.79 -33.00 4.34
C LEU A 597 -16.23 -33.02 4.86
N ARG A 598 -16.99 -34.08 4.58
CA ARG A 598 -18.38 -34.25 5.04
C ARG A 598 -18.48 -34.54 6.53
N ASP A 599 -17.81 -35.58 7.00
CA ASP A 599 -18.07 -36.20 8.30
C ASP A 599 -17.24 -35.59 9.43
N VAL A 600 -16.05 -35.08 9.12
CA VAL A 600 -15.13 -34.52 10.13
C VAL A 600 -15.13 -33.01 10.07
N ILE A 601 -14.77 -32.44 8.92
CA ILE A 601 -14.54 -30.99 8.78
C ILE A 601 -15.86 -30.23 8.87
N SER A 602 -16.86 -30.59 8.05
CA SER A 602 -18.15 -29.86 8.04
C SER A 602 -18.91 -30.02 9.36
N ALA A 603 -18.78 -31.16 10.04
CA ALA A 603 -19.34 -31.39 11.37
C ALA A 603 -18.68 -30.50 12.43
N SER A 604 -17.33 -30.44 12.44
CA SER A 604 -16.57 -29.56 13.34
C SER A 604 -16.93 -28.09 13.13
N VAL A 605 -16.98 -27.66 11.86
CA VAL A 605 -17.33 -26.27 11.50
C VAL A 605 -18.76 -25.93 11.93
N LYS A 606 -19.73 -26.85 11.79
CA LYS A 606 -21.10 -26.66 12.29
C LYS A 606 -21.14 -26.50 13.81
N GLN A 607 -20.35 -27.29 14.54
CA GLN A 607 -20.25 -27.18 15.99
C GLN A 607 -19.64 -25.84 16.41
N GLU A 608 -18.59 -25.38 15.73
CA GLU A 608 -17.99 -24.05 15.93
C GLU A 608 -19.01 -22.92 15.65
N LEU A 609 -19.78 -23.01 14.56
CA LEU A 609 -20.85 -22.06 14.24
C LEU A 609 -21.93 -22.03 15.32
N GLN A 610 -22.43 -23.20 15.75
CA GLN A 610 -23.50 -23.28 16.74
C GLN A 610 -23.06 -22.70 18.08
N SER A 611 -21.81 -22.95 18.49
CA SER A 611 -21.24 -22.34 19.70
C SER A 611 -21.18 -20.82 19.59
N THR A 612 -20.82 -20.29 18.41
CA THR A 612 -20.73 -18.85 18.17
C THR A 612 -22.11 -18.18 18.17
N ILE A 613 -23.14 -18.85 17.65
CA ILE A 613 -24.54 -18.36 17.59
C ILE A 613 -25.19 -18.42 18.98
N ASN A 614 -25.11 -19.56 19.67
CA ASN A 614 -25.71 -19.74 21.00
C ASN A 614 -25.16 -18.74 22.04
N LEU A 615 -23.87 -18.40 21.96
CA LEU A 615 -23.24 -17.42 22.85
C LEU A 615 -23.69 -15.97 22.57
N ALA A 616 -24.16 -15.67 21.36
CA ALA A 616 -24.72 -14.37 21.01
C ALA A 616 -26.18 -14.23 21.47
N GLU A 617 -26.96 -15.31 21.39
CA GLU A 617 -28.36 -15.35 21.85
C GLU A 617 -28.46 -15.34 23.38
N GLN A 618 -27.60 -16.08 24.09
CA GLN A 618 -27.53 -16.05 25.56
C GLN A 618 -27.13 -14.69 26.12
N ALA A 619 -26.31 -13.91 25.40
CA ALA A 619 -25.92 -12.56 25.82
C ALA A 619 -27.06 -11.53 25.74
N ASP A 620 -28.06 -11.73 24.87
CA ASP A 620 -29.22 -10.84 24.72
C ASP A 620 -30.37 -11.19 25.69
N ASP A 621 -30.52 -12.47 26.07
CA ASP A 621 -31.59 -12.91 26.99
C ASP A 621 -31.22 -12.78 28.49
N GLN A 622 -29.94 -12.87 28.86
CA GLN A 622 -29.51 -12.80 30.27
C GLN A 622 -29.67 -11.41 30.91
N ALA A 623 -29.73 -10.33 30.11
CA ALA A 623 -29.98 -8.98 30.61
C ALA A 623 -31.38 -8.80 31.24
N SER A 624 -32.25 -9.81 31.14
CA SER A 624 -33.59 -9.84 31.73
C SER A 624 -33.75 -10.80 32.93
N LEU A 625 -32.73 -11.62 33.24
CA LEU A 625 -32.79 -12.66 34.28
C LEU A 625 -31.87 -12.41 35.49
N ASP A 626 -31.01 -11.39 35.43
CA ASP A 626 -30.06 -11.04 36.51
C ASP A 626 -30.71 -10.50 37.80
N GLU A 627 -32.04 -10.36 37.87
CA GLU A 627 -32.75 -10.01 39.12
C GLU A 627 -33.29 -11.21 39.91
N GLN A 628 -33.24 -12.47 39.42
CA GLN A 628 -33.97 -13.56 40.09
C GLN A 628 -33.27 -14.91 40.26
N ILE A 629 -32.04 -15.13 39.80
CA ILE A 629 -31.35 -16.41 40.02
C ILE A 629 -30.02 -16.16 40.71
N GLY A 630 -29.95 -16.52 42.01
CA GLY A 630 -28.71 -16.53 42.77
C GLY A 630 -27.69 -17.45 42.09
N PHE A 631 -26.67 -16.84 41.49
CA PHE A 631 -25.51 -17.53 40.93
C PHE A 631 -24.76 -18.22 42.08
N SER A 632 -25.02 -19.51 42.26
CA SER A 632 -24.39 -20.39 43.23
C SER A 632 -23.77 -21.60 42.52
N GLU A 633 -22.90 -21.34 41.53
CA GLU A 633 -21.80 -22.27 41.28
C GLU A 633 -20.63 -21.83 42.16
N VAL A 634 -20.00 -22.79 42.84
CA VAL A 634 -18.87 -22.58 43.74
C VAL A 634 -17.67 -22.11 42.90
N LEU A 635 -17.64 -20.81 42.61
CA LEU A 635 -16.48 -20.18 42.00
C LEU A 635 -15.34 -20.27 43.00
N ALA A 636 -14.16 -20.72 42.55
CA ALA A 636 -12.97 -20.75 43.39
C ALA A 636 -12.74 -19.36 44.02
N SER A 637 -12.57 -19.34 45.34
CA SER A 637 -12.33 -18.11 46.09
C SER A 637 -11.08 -17.41 45.56
N CYS A 638 -11.12 -16.08 45.48
CA CYS A 638 -9.95 -15.28 45.12
C CYS A 638 -8.77 -15.67 46.02
N PRO A 639 -7.59 -16.01 45.46
CA PRO A 639 -6.42 -16.32 46.28
C PRO A 639 -6.05 -15.16 47.21
N GLU A 640 -5.65 -15.49 48.44
CA GLU A 640 -5.14 -14.50 49.40
C GLU A 640 -3.82 -13.89 48.89
N GLY A 641 -3.40 -12.76 49.47
CA GLY A 641 -2.14 -12.09 49.07
C GLY A 641 -2.33 -11.13 47.89
N ALA A 642 -1.40 -11.10 46.93
CA ALA A 642 -1.39 -10.09 45.87
C ALA A 642 -2.61 -10.14 44.95
N TYR A 643 -3.23 -11.31 44.78
CA TYR A 643 -4.45 -11.49 44.01
C TYR A 643 -5.63 -10.73 44.63
N SER A 644 -5.97 -11.01 45.89
CA SER A 644 -7.05 -10.33 46.63
C SER A 644 -6.85 -8.81 46.68
N ASN A 645 -5.64 -8.34 47.03
CA ASN A 645 -5.31 -6.92 47.08
C ASN A 645 -5.49 -6.22 45.71
N THR A 646 -5.05 -6.85 44.62
CA THR A 646 -5.20 -6.27 43.28
C THR A 646 -6.67 -6.19 42.85
N VAL A 647 -7.48 -7.21 43.16
CA VAL A 647 -8.92 -7.22 42.85
C VAL A 647 -9.66 -6.15 43.66
N GLU A 648 -9.34 -5.96 44.93
CA GLU A 648 -9.93 -4.92 45.77
C GLU A 648 -9.66 -3.51 45.23
N LEU A 649 -8.42 -3.22 44.82
CA LEU A 649 -8.06 -1.93 44.22
C LEU A 649 -8.79 -1.69 42.89
N LEU A 650 -8.92 -2.73 42.05
CA LEU A 650 -9.69 -2.64 40.80
C LEU A 650 -11.17 -2.36 41.07
N ARG A 651 -11.76 -3.04 42.06
CA ARG A 651 -13.16 -2.82 42.48
C ARG A 651 -13.37 -1.42 43.05
N ASP A 652 -12.41 -0.89 43.80
CA ASP A 652 -12.49 0.48 44.34
C ASP A 652 -12.47 1.54 43.23
N ILE A 653 -11.59 1.40 42.24
CA ILE A 653 -11.55 2.29 41.05
C ILE A 653 -12.88 2.26 40.29
N VAL A 654 -13.48 1.07 40.19
CA VAL A 654 -14.80 0.89 39.56
C VAL A 654 -15.91 1.55 40.38
N LYS A 655 -15.94 1.31 41.70
CA LYS A 655 -16.94 1.86 42.62
C LYS A 655 -16.91 3.38 42.66
N ASN A 656 -15.71 3.97 42.54
CA ASN A 656 -15.51 5.42 42.56
C ASN A 656 -15.59 6.06 41.16
N GLU A 657 -16.01 5.31 40.14
CA GLU A 657 -16.17 5.77 38.74
C GLU A 657 -14.91 6.40 38.13
N GLN A 658 -13.72 5.97 38.56
CA GLN A 658 -12.47 6.58 38.13
C GLN A 658 -11.86 5.95 36.87
N TRP A 659 -12.49 4.93 36.30
CA TRP A 659 -11.95 4.15 35.18
C TRP A 659 -11.58 5.03 33.95
N PRO A 660 -10.34 4.98 33.43
CA PRO A 660 -9.90 5.80 32.28
C PRO A 660 -10.57 5.44 30.94
N ALA A 661 -10.57 6.41 30.01
CA ALA A 661 -11.00 6.17 28.63
C ALA A 661 -10.06 5.22 27.88
N THR A 662 -10.63 4.29 27.12
CA THR A 662 -9.89 3.31 26.31
C THR A 662 -9.27 3.95 25.07
N SER A 663 -8.03 3.59 24.74
CA SER A 663 -7.36 4.09 23.52
C SER A 663 -8.08 3.67 22.23
N MET A 664 -7.98 4.50 21.18
CA MET A 664 -8.58 4.25 19.86
C MET A 664 -8.10 2.97 19.16
N ALA A 665 -6.89 2.50 19.47
CA ALA A 665 -6.36 1.26 18.91
C ALA A 665 -7.01 0.04 19.58
N ARG A 666 -7.15 0.05 20.91
CA ARG A 666 -7.76 -1.04 21.67
C ARG A 666 -9.29 -1.08 21.55
N SER A 667 -9.95 0.06 21.38
CA SER A 667 -11.40 0.09 21.15
C SER A 667 -11.84 -0.61 19.86
N ARG A 668 -10.96 -0.74 18.85
CA ARG A 668 -11.25 -1.43 17.58
C ARG A 668 -11.35 -2.95 17.72
N VAL A 669 -10.75 -3.51 18.76
CA VAL A 669 -10.66 -4.97 18.97
C VAL A 669 -11.50 -5.44 20.17
N ILE A 670 -12.20 -4.54 20.87
CA ILE A 670 -13.14 -4.89 21.94
C ILE A 670 -14.54 -4.98 21.33
N LYS A 671 -15.28 -6.07 21.60
CA LYS A 671 -16.68 -6.19 21.17
C LYS A 671 -17.52 -5.07 21.80
N ALA A 672 -18.33 -4.40 20.98
CA ALA A 672 -19.28 -3.41 21.46
C ALA A 672 -20.45 -4.12 22.15
N THR A 673 -20.77 -3.73 23.39
CA THR A 673 -21.99 -4.17 24.08
C THR A 673 -23.20 -3.54 23.38
N SER A 674 -24.18 -4.35 22.98
CA SER A 674 -25.44 -3.90 22.37
C SER A 674 -26.21 -3.01 23.36
N SER A 675 -26.04 -1.69 23.29
CA SER A 675 -26.93 -0.78 23.98
C SER A 675 -28.31 -0.83 23.32
N LYS A 676 -29.35 -1.06 24.12
CA LYS A 676 -30.79 -1.11 23.79
C LYS A 676 -31.19 -0.34 22.52
N ARG A 677 -31.99 -1.04 21.68
CA ARG A 677 -32.81 -0.55 20.55
C ARG A 677 -33.02 0.97 20.53
N SER A 678 -32.20 1.70 19.78
CA SER A 678 -32.58 2.98 19.19
C SER A 678 -32.59 2.82 17.68
N ASN A 679 -33.74 3.08 17.05
CA ASN A 679 -34.06 2.87 15.63
C ASN A 679 -33.27 3.73 14.62
N ASP A 680 -32.06 4.20 14.95
CA ASP A 680 -31.30 5.10 14.08
C ASP A 680 -30.16 4.38 13.34
N SER A 681 -30.46 3.97 12.10
CA SER A 681 -29.61 3.19 11.19
C SER A 681 -28.48 4.01 10.53
N SER A 682 -27.69 4.77 11.31
CA SER A 682 -26.64 5.63 10.75
C SER A 682 -25.27 5.54 11.43
N ILE A 683 -24.57 4.42 11.23
CA ILE A 683 -23.10 4.41 11.31
C ILE A 683 -22.56 4.35 9.88
N LEU A 684 -22.52 5.53 9.23
CA LEU A 684 -21.81 5.71 7.96
C LEU A 684 -20.37 6.13 8.24
N THR A 685 -19.42 5.38 7.69
CA THR A 685 -18.00 5.71 7.63
C THR A 685 -17.79 7.09 6.99
N SER A 686 -17.33 8.06 7.79
CA SER A 686 -16.84 9.34 7.27
C SER A 686 -15.38 9.20 6.83
N LYS A 687 -14.93 10.10 5.94
CA LYS A 687 -13.71 10.01 5.12
C LYS A 687 -12.36 10.17 5.87
N LYS A 688 -12.35 10.02 7.19
CA LYS A 688 -11.17 9.78 8.03
C LYS A 688 -11.62 8.71 9.01
N GLY A 689 -10.87 7.61 9.15
CA GLY A 689 -11.25 6.41 9.92
C GLY A 689 -11.49 6.61 11.42
N SER A 690 -12.48 7.43 11.80
CA SER A 690 -12.95 7.66 13.15
C SER A 690 -14.13 6.72 13.43
N VAL A 691 -13.90 5.73 14.29
CA VAL A 691 -14.97 5.12 15.08
C VAL A 691 -14.97 5.91 16.39
N GLY A 692 -15.70 7.02 16.42
CA GLY A 692 -15.92 7.76 17.66
C GLY A 692 -17.12 7.16 18.37
N THR A 693 -16.89 6.26 19.33
CA THR A 693 -17.92 5.87 20.29
C THR A 693 -17.94 6.91 21.42
N ALA A 694 -18.86 7.86 21.37
CA ALA A 694 -19.22 8.63 22.55
C ALA A 694 -20.14 7.74 23.41
N PHE A 695 -19.66 7.30 24.56
CA PHE A 695 -20.44 6.52 25.53
C PHE A 695 -20.91 7.41 26.67
N PRO A 696 -22.22 7.64 26.85
CA PRO A 696 -22.77 8.20 28.08
C PRO A 696 -23.38 7.08 28.97
N GLY A 697 -22.90 6.99 30.22
CA GLY A 697 -23.69 6.58 31.39
C GLY A 697 -24.01 5.09 31.65
N ASN A 698 -23.36 4.57 32.70
CA ASN A 698 -23.78 3.52 33.67
C ASN A 698 -23.60 2.00 33.43
N SER A 699 -22.93 1.43 34.45
CA SER A 699 -22.99 0.09 35.06
C SER A 699 -22.30 -1.14 34.44
N GLN A 700 -22.02 -1.22 33.14
CA GLN A 700 -21.26 -2.34 32.54
C GLN A 700 -20.26 -1.88 31.47
N SER A 701 -19.54 -0.79 31.72
CA SER A 701 -18.56 -0.27 30.75
C SER A 701 -17.33 -1.16 30.65
N SER A 702 -17.07 -1.68 29.44
CA SER A 702 -15.80 -2.32 29.11
C SER A 702 -14.72 -1.25 28.93
N GLY A 703 -13.49 -1.54 29.37
CA GLY A 703 -12.42 -0.55 29.29
C GLY A 703 -11.01 -1.14 29.41
N SER A 704 -10.03 -0.41 28.90
CA SER A 704 -8.62 -0.83 28.92
C SER A 704 -7.68 0.37 29.06
N PHE A 705 -6.72 0.27 29.97
CA PHE A 705 -5.59 1.20 30.10
C PHE A 705 -4.29 0.44 30.33
N THR A 706 -3.16 1.15 30.45
CA THR A 706 -1.83 0.55 30.66
C THR A 706 -1.16 1.21 31.85
N VAL A 707 -0.51 0.41 32.69
CA VAL A 707 0.38 0.85 33.77
C VAL A 707 1.82 0.40 33.51
N ILE A 708 2.78 1.17 34.02
CA ILE A 708 4.23 0.91 33.90
C ILE A 708 4.82 0.42 35.23
N ASN A 709 5.79 -0.49 35.16
CA ASN A 709 6.55 -0.95 36.31
C ASN A 709 7.54 0.13 36.73
N VAL A 710 7.24 0.83 37.83
CA VAL A 710 8.05 1.96 38.31
C VAL A 710 9.43 1.52 38.80
N ASP A 711 9.57 0.27 39.26
CA ASP A 711 10.85 -0.26 39.76
C ASP A 711 11.83 -0.58 38.63
N LEU A 712 11.31 -0.95 37.46
CA LEU A 712 12.10 -1.14 36.24
C LEU A 712 12.18 0.15 35.39
N TRP A 713 11.42 1.19 35.76
CA TRP A 713 11.38 2.46 35.06
C TRP A 713 12.51 3.36 35.55
N GLU A 714 13.45 3.68 34.66
CA GLU A 714 14.52 4.63 34.97
C GLU A 714 13.91 6.01 35.25
N LYS A 715 13.97 6.45 36.51
CA LYS A 715 13.51 7.77 36.98
C LYS A 715 14.17 8.94 36.22
N ASP A 716 15.30 8.71 35.57
CA ASP A 716 16.09 9.70 34.83
C ASP A 716 15.77 9.77 33.32
N SER A 717 14.78 9.02 32.82
CA SER A 717 14.48 8.93 31.37
C SER A 717 13.78 10.16 30.76
N GLY A 718 13.33 11.13 31.58
CA GLY A 718 12.65 12.35 31.12
C GLY A 718 11.28 12.13 30.47
N VAL A 719 10.78 10.88 30.42
CA VAL A 719 9.45 10.53 29.91
C VAL A 719 8.48 10.47 31.09
N PRO A 720 7.40 11.29 31.10
CA PRO A 720 6.44 11.26 32.19
C PRO A 720 5.72 9.90 32.23
N LEU A 721 5.49 9.40 33.44
CA LEU A 721 4.68 8.20 33.66
C LEU A 721 3.29 8.38 33.03
N PRO A 722 2.66 7.31 32.49
CA PRO A 722 1.30 7.39 32.00
C PRO A 722 0.35 7.92 33.07
N SER A 723 -0.67 8.66 32.64
CA SER A 723 -1.66 9.25 33.55
C SER A 723 -2.29 8.23 34.51
N ALA A 724 -2.41 6.96 34.09
CA ALA A 724 -2.89 5.87 34.94
C ALA A 724 -1.96 5.56 36.12
N ASN A 725 -0.63 5.59 35.94
CA ASN A 725 0.34 5.42 37.02
C ASN A 725 0.25 6.56 38.05
N THR A 726 0.04 7.79 37.59
CA THR A 726 -0.15 8.95 38.47
C THR A 726 -1.50 8.92 39.19
N ARG A 727 -2.55 8.44 38.50
CA ARG A 727 -3.92 8.41 39.04
C ARG A 727 -4.16 7.22 39.98
N PHE A 728 -3.49 6.09 39.75
CA PHE A 728 -3.66 4.85 40.52
C PHE A 728 -2.30 4.25 40.92
N PRO A 729 -1.51 4.94 41.76
CA PRO A 729 -0.18 4.48 42.15
C PRO A 729 -0.22 3.14 42.90
N ASP A 730 -1.19 2.95 43.79
CA ASP A 730 -1.34 1.72 44.57
C ASP A 730 -1.72 0.53 43.68
N LEU A 731 -2.61 0.73 42.69
CA LEU A 731 -2.94 -0.29 41.71
C LEU A 731 -1.71 -0.66 40.86
N ALA A 732 -0.96 0.34 40.38
CA ALA A 732 0.22 0.08 39.57
C ALA A 732 1.23 -0.78 40.35
N LYS A 733 1.46 -0.47 41.63
CA LYS A 733 2.30 -1.28 42.52
C LYS A 733 1.73 -2.70 42.70
N ALA A 734 0.45 -2.83 43.03
CA ALA A 734 -0.20 -4.13 43.24
C ALA A 734 -0.12 -5.05 42.01
N VAL A 735 -0.28 -4.49 40.80
CA VAL A 735 -0.20 -5.26 39.54
C VAL A 735 1.19 -5.87 39.31
N PHE A 736 2.28 -5.18 39.66
CA PHE A 736 3.64 -5.73 39.52
C PHE A 736 4.08 -6.56 40.73
N ASP A 737 3.54 -6.30 41.91
CA ASP A 737 3.68 -7.19 43.07
C ASP A 737 3.03 -8.56 42.77
N LEU A 738 1.85 -8.56 42.13
CA LEU A 738 1.18 -9.77 41.66
C LEU A 738 1.98 -10.51 40.59
N GLU A 739 2.59 -9.79 39.64
CA GLU A 739 3.46 -10.41 38.64
C GLU A 739 4.61 -11.19 39.29
N ARG A 740 5.28 -10.57 40.27
CA ARG A 740 6.40 -11.17 41.00
C ARG A 740 5.95 -12.41 41.76
N GLU A 741 4.81 -12.36 42.44
CA GLU A 741 4.24 -13.52 43.14
C GLU A 741 3.95 -14.68 42.17
N ILE A 742 3.42 -14.39 40.97
CA ILE A 742 3.20 -15.40 39.92
C ILE A 742 4.53 -16.02 39.45
N ILE A 743 5.54 -15.19 39.18
CA ILE A 743 6.86 -15.66 38.74
C ILE A 743 7.49 -16.57 39.81
N ASP A 744 7.42 -16.17 41.07
CA ASP A 744 8.01 -16.91 42.20
C ASP A 744 7.25 -18.22 42.49
N SER A 745 5.93 -18.25 42.32
CA SER A 745 5.08 -19.40 42.65
C SER A 745 4.88 -20.40 41.50
N GLN A 746 4.97 -19.97 40.24
CA GLN A 746 4.62 -20.78 39.05
C GLN A 746 5.76 -20.83 38.02
N THR A 747 6.94 -21.36 38.36
CA THR A 747 8.06 -21.53 37.41
C THR A 747 8.24 -23.00 36.98
N PRO A 748 8.17 -23.35 35.68
CA PRO A 748 7.87 -22.48 34.54
C PRO A 748 6.37 -22.15 34.42
N ILE A 749 6.06 -20.92 34.04
CA ILE A 749 4.68 -20.50 33.76
C ILE A 749 4.15 -21.30 32.56
N PRO A 750 2.89 -21.78 32.59
CA PRO A 750 2.27 -22.46 31.46
C PRO A 750 2.31 -21.62 30.18
N THR A 751 2.63 -22.24 29.04
CA THR A 751 2.73 -21.58 27.73
C THR A 751 1.66 -22.08 26.78
N ALA A 752 1.14 -21.20 25.92
CA ALA A 752 0.31 -21.60 24.81
C ALA A 752 1.10 -22.43 23.78
N ASP A 753 0.43 -23.40 23.15
CA ASP A 753 1.00 -24.26 22.11
C ASP A 753 1.67 -23.43 21.00
N GLY A 754 2.79 -23.93 20.49
CA GLY A 754 3.52 -23.29 19.39
C GLY A 754 4.35 -22.06 19.77
N MET A 755 4.25 -21.60 21.03
CA MET A 755 5.14 -20.58 21.58
C MET A 755 6.56 -21.15 21.71
N LYS A 756 7.55 -20.46 21.13
CA LYS A 756 8.97 -20.83 21.26
C LYS A 756 9.61 -19.99 22.37
N ARG A 757 9.89 -20.60 23.53
CA ARG A 757 10.67 -19.94 24.58
C ARG A 757 12.16 -20.00 24.20
N ALA A 758 12.85 -18.86 24.20
CA ALA A 758 14.26 -18.78 23.82
C ALA A 758 15.22 -19.38 24.87
N SER A 759 14.77 -19.60 26.12
CA SER A 759 15.52 -20.30 27.17
C SER A 759 14.60 -20.94 28.23
N SER A 760 15.11 -21.87 29.02
CA SER A 760 14.43 -22.47 30.18
C SER A 760 14.52 -21.65 31.48
N ALA A 761 15.00 -20.40 31.39
CA ALA A 761 15.21 -19.53 32.56
C ALA A 761 13.89 -18.92 33.09
N LEU A 762 13.92 -18.45 34.33
CA LEU A 762 12.84 -17.66 34.95
C LEU A 762 12.37 -16.54 34.02
N ARG A 763 11.05 -16.32 33.97
CA ARG A 763 10.46 -15.16 33.27
C ARG A 763 11.04 -13.87 33.85
N GLN A 764 11.48 -12.96 32.98
CA GLN A 764 11.95 -11.65 33.40
C GLN A 764 10.77 -10.77 33.82
N PRO A 765 10.93 -9.89 34.82
CA PRO A 765 9.90 -8.94 35.22
C PRO A 765 9.40 -8.07 34.04
N SER A 766 8.09 -7.89 33.95
CA SER A 766 7.47 -7.11 32.87
C SER A 766 7.53 -5.62 33.14
N THR A 767 7.52 -4.88 32.04
CA THR A 767 7.78 -3.44 32.04
C THR A 767 6.48 -2.64 32.03
N HIS A 768 5.44 -3.22 31.43
CA HIS A 768 4.12 -2.63 31.30
C HIS A 768 3.08 -3.73 31.48
N CYS A 769 1.93 -3.36 32.02
CA CYS A 769 0.76 -4.22 32.11
C CYS A 769 -0.45 -3.51 31.50
N ALA A 770 -1.15 -4.15 30.57
CA ALA A 770 -2.49 -3.75 30.18
C ALA A 770 -3.48 -4.20 31.25
N VAL A 771 -4.29 -3.27 31.74
CA VAL A 771 -5.36 -3.52 32.71
C VAL A 771 -6.69 -3.38 31.98
N ASN A 772 -7.45 -4.46 31.92
CA ASN A 772 -8.73 -4.51 31.20
C ASN A 772 -9.87 -4.85 32.16
N ARG A 773 -11.03 -4.21 31.97
CA ARG A 773 -12.30 -4.50 32.65
C ARG A 773 -13.35 -4.88 31.63
N ASN A 774 -14.00 -6.02 31.86
CA ASN A 774 -15.09 -6.57 31.05
C ASN A 774 -14.83 -6.50 29.54
N ALA A 775 -13.56 -6.61 29.13
CA ALA A 775 -13.15 -6.51 27.75
C ALA A 775 -13.18 -7.89 27.10
N GLN A 776 -14.09 -8.08 26.14
CA GLN A 776 -14.09 -9.23 25.25
C GLN A 776 -13.41 -8.86 23.94
N PHE A 777 -12.18 -9.32 23.75
CA PHE A 777 -11.42 -9.02 22.54
C PHE A 777 -11.84 -9.92 21.35
N THR A 778 -11.90 -9.37 20.15
CA THR A 778 -12.07 -10.10 18.87
C THR A 778 -10.73 -10.67 18.38
N PRO A 779 -10.67 -11.66 17.46
CA PRO A 779 -9.42 -12.20 16.93
C PRO A 779 -8.47 -11.12 16.40
N HIS A 780 -7.31 -10.98 17.03
CA HIS A 780 -6.29 -9.99 16.68
C HIS A 780 -4.87 -10.47 17.02
N VAL A 781 -3.89 -9.71 16.54
CA VAL A 781 -2.50 -9.76 17.01
C VAL A 781 -2.17 -8.38 17.55
N ASP A 782 -1.23 -8.31 18.48
CA ASP A 782 -0.80 -7.04 19.05
C ASP A 782 -0.16 -6.16 17.96
N SER A 783 -0.43 -4.86 18.00
CA SER A 783 0.19 -3.90 17.08
C SER A 783 1.64 -3.62 17.54
N GLY A 784 2.53 -4.57 17.32
CA GLY A 784 3.96 -4.53 17.65
C GLY A 784 4.70 -3.35 17.02
N ARG A 785 4.56 -2.17 17.62
CA ARG A 785 5.50 -1.07 17.46
C ARG A 785 6.81 -1.44 18.16
N GLY A 786 7.65 -2.23 17.48
CA GLY A 786 9.08 -2.33 17.73
C GLY A 786 9.61 -3.71 18.12
N LEU A 787 10.55 -4.21 17.31
CA LEU A 787 11.82 -4.83 17.73
C LEU A 787 11.89 -5.30 19.20
N GLY A 788 11.49 -6.56 19.49
CA GLY A 788 11.90 -7.23 20.74
C GLY A 788 10.83 -7.54 21.79
N GLN A 789 9.54 -7.54 21.46
CA GLN A 789 8.57 -8.25 22.31
C GLN A 789 8.84 -9.76 22.21
N SER A 790 9.32 -10.36 23.29
CA SER A 790 9.63 -11.79 23.33
C SER A 790 8.43 -12.64 23.74
N VAL A 791 7.63 -12.22 24.75
CA VAL A 791 6.51 -13.01 25.31
C VAL A 791 5.50 -12.12 26.10
N SER A 792 4.19 -12.34 25.92
CA SER A 792 3.11 -11.78 26.75
C SER A 792 2.67 -12.78 27.84
N MET A 793 2.34 -12.32 29.04
CA MET A 793 1.68 -13.12 30.09
C MET A 793 0.32 -12.53 30.42
N ILE A 794 -0.70 -13.36 30.54
CA ILE A 794 -2.07 -12.94 30.87
C ILE A 794 -2.60 -13.69 32.08
N VAL A 795 -3.32 -12.99 32.95
CA VAL A 795 -4.17 -13.58 34.00
C VAL A 795 -5.52 -12.86 34.03
N GLY A 796 -6.57 -13.59 34.37
CA GLY A 796 -7.91 -13.07 34.60
C GLY A 796 -8.24 -13.05 36.08
N LEU A 797 -8.95 -12.02 36.53
CA LEU A 797 -9.30 -11.80 37.94
C LEU A 797 -10.79 -11.46 38.06
N GLY A 798 -11.36 -11.64 39.25
CA GLY A 798 -12.75 -11.32 39.57
C GLY A 798 -13.68 -12.54 39.59
N ASP A 799 -14.97 -12.26 39.57
CA ASP A 799 -16.05 -13.23 39.72
C ASP A 799 -16.77 -13.43 38.40
N TYR A 800 -16.18 -14.26 37.55
CA TYR A 800 -16.71 -14.58 36.23
C TYR A 800 -16.61 -16.08 35.89
N ASN A 801 -17.52 -16.53 35.03
CA ASN A 801 -17.51 -17.86 34.39
C ASN A 801 -17.25 -17.71 32.88
N GLY A 802 -16.53 -18.66 32.27
CA GLY A 802 -16.03 -18.58 30.90
C GLY A 802 -14.82 -17.63 30.74
N GLY A 803 -14.71 -16.94 29.61
CA GLY A 803 -13.73 -15.85 29.42
C GLY A 803 -12.29 -16.31 29.23
N GLU A 804 -12.12 -17.55 28.76
CA GLU A 804 -10.85 -18.11 28.33
C GLU A 804 -10.18 -17.21 27.30
N VAL A 805 -8.85 -17.24 27.29
CA VAL A 805 -8.09 -16.67 26.18
C VAL A 805 -7.92 -17.75 25.14
N ILE A 806 -8.30 -17.46 23.90
CA ILE A 806 -8.04 -18.36 22.79
C ILE A 806 -6.76 -17.91 22.11
N VAL A 807 -5.83 -18.84 21.88
CA VAL A 807 -4.57 -18.60 21.14
C VAL A 807 -4.50 -19.64 20.02
N GLU A 808 -4.43 -19.17 18.76
CA GLU A 808 -4.41 -20.04 17.56
C GLU A 808 -5.55 -21.08 17.56
N GLY A 809 -6.75 -20.67 18.00
CA GLY A 809 -7.93 -21.55 18.07
C GLY A 809 -8.06 -22.42 19.32
N LYS A 810 -7.03 -22.50 20.18
CA LYS A 810 -7.08 -23.32 21.41
C LYS A 810 -7.47 -22.48 22.64
N PRO A 811 -8.47 -22.90 23.45
CA PRO A 811 -8.87 -22.20 24.67
C PRO A 811 -7.92 -22.46 25.84
N TYR A 812 -7.66 -21.43 26.63
CA TYR A 812 -6.88 -21.49 27.86
C TYR A 812 -7.62 -20.80 29.02
N PRO A 813 -7.89 -21.49 30.14
CA PRO A 813 -8.51 -20.89 31.30
C PRO A 813 -7.52 -19.98 32.03
N ILE A 814 -7.83 -18.70 32.12
CA ILE A 814 -6.91 -17.71 32.73
C ILE A 814 -7.38 -17.18 34.10
N ARG A 815 -8.53 -17.62 34.61
CA ARG A 815 -9.04 -17.13 35.90
C ARG A 815 -8.12 -17.58 37.03
N TYR A 816 -7.42 -16.62 37.63
CA TYR A 816 -6.36 -16.83 38.61
C TYR A 816 -5.23 -17.77 38.15
N ASN A 817 -5.15 -18.05 36.84
CA ASN A 817 -4.17 -18.94 36.22
C ASN A 817 -3.39 -18.14 35.16
N ALA A 818 -2.08 -18.01 35.35
CA ALA A 818 -1.25 -17.27 34.41
C ALA A 818 -0.95 -18.10 33.15
N LEU A 819 -0.93 -17.45 31.99
CA LEU A 819 -0.58 -18.06 30.71
C LEU A 819 0.38 -17.17 29.94
N GLU A 820 1.44 -17.74 29.39
CA GLU A 820 2.32 -17.08 28.42
C GLU A 820 1.96 -17.42 26.98
N PHE A 821 2.03 -16.42 26.08
CA PHE A 821 1.85 -16.61 24.64
C PHE A 821 2.59 -15.51 23.84
N ASP A 822 2.80 -15.72 22.54
CA ASP A 822 3.41 -14.75 21.63
C ASP A 822 2.31 -13.87 21.00
N GLY A 823 1.93 -12.78 21.68
CA GLY A 823 0.86 -11.88 21.22
C GLY A 823 1.13 -11.17 19.88
N TRP A 824 2.37 -11.18 19.38
CA TRP A 824 2.73 -10.59 18.09
C TRP A 824 2.53 -11.56 16.93
N ARG A 825 2.95 -12.82 17.10
CA ARG A 825 2.86 -13.82 16.03
C ARG A 825 1.60 -14.66 16.10
N GLN A 826 1.03 -14.82 17.30
CA GLN A 826 -0.11 -15.68 17.53
C GLN A 826 -1.42 -14.88 17.56
N LEU A 827 -2.36 -15.29 16.73
CA LEU A 827 -3.72 -14.76 16.75
C LEU A 827 -4.40 -15.13 18.08
N HIS A 828 -4.96 -14.14 18.78
CA HIS A 828 -5.58 -14.36 20.08
C HIS A 828 -6.83 -13.50 20.32
N TRP A 829 -7.73 -13.97 21.19
CA TRP A 829 -8.98 -13.31 21.56
C TRP A 829 -9.57 -13.81 22.88
N THR A 830 -10.70 -13.25 23.29
CA THR A 830 -11.39 -13.65 24.53
C THR A 830 -12.71 -14.34 24.22
N ASN A 831 -12.93 -15.50 24.82
CA ASN A 831 -14.20 -16.21 24.75
C ASN A 831 -15.32 -15.43 25.48
N ALA A 832 -16.58 -15.79 25.26
CA ALA A 832 -17.69 -15.18 26.01
C ALA A 832 -17.56 -15.48 27.52
N PHE A 833 -18.02 -14.56 28.36
CA PHE A 833 -18.04 -14.72 29.82
C PHE A 833 -19.23 -14.00 30.43
N VAL A 834 -19.62 -14.45 31.63
CA VAL A 834 -20.64 -13.82 32.47
C VAL A 834 -20.00 -13.47 33.82
N GLY A 835 -20.31 -12.30 34.36
CA GLY A 835 -19.80 -11.80 35.64
C GLY A 835 -18.74 -10.70 35.51
N GLU A 836 -18.11 -10.37 36.64
CA GLU A 836 -17.08 -9.33 36.72
C GLU A 836 -15.71 -9.90 36.33
N ARG A 837 -15.19 -9.46 35.18
CA ARG A 837 -13.88 -9.91 34.68
C ARG A 837 -12.90 -8.76 34.56
N PHE A 838 -11.80 -8.87 35.27
CA PHE A 838 -10.59 -8.12 34.96
C PHE A 838 -9.59 -9.03 34.24
N SER A 839 -8.75 -8.46 33.39
CA SER A 839 -7.57 -9.18 32.89
C SER A 839 -6.36 -8.27 32.89
N LEU A 840 -5.24 -8.84 33.33
CA LEU A 840 -3.94 -8.20 33.36
C LEU A 840 -3.09 -8.88 32.29
N VAL A 841 -2.53 -8.09 31.38
CA VAL A 841 -1.63 -8.58 30.33
C VAL A 841 -0.29 -7.91 30.49
N TRP A 842 0.66 -8.65 31.04
CA TRP A 842 2.04 -8.20 31.23
C TRP A 842 2.85 -8.45 29.97
N PHE A 843 3.53 -7.40 29.54
CA PHE A 843 4.44 -7.49 28.42
C PHE A 843 5.85 -7.53 28.98
N THR A 844 6.59 -8.58 28.62
CA THR A 844 8.05 -8.58 28.69
C THR A 844 8.53 -8.17 27.31
N PRO A 845 8.45 -6.88 26.93
CA PRO A 845 9.45 -6.45 25.98
C PRO A 845 10.79 -6.67 26.70
N ASP A 846 11.82 -7.02 25.94
CA ASP A 846 13.15 -6.57 26.31
C ASP A 846 12.98 -5.12 26.82
N MET A 847 13.45 -4.74 28.01
CA MET A 847 13.49 -3.31 28.41
C MET A 847 14.46 -2.63 27.45
N SER A 848 13.90 -2.38 26.30
CA SER A 848 14.40 -1.83 25.07
C SER A 848 13.42 -0.72 24.72
N LYS A 849 12.95 -0.01 25.76
CA LYS A 849 12.79 1.43 25.68
C LYS A 849 13.85 2.14 26.51
N SER A 850 15.02 1.54 26.57
CA SER A 850 16.22 2.30 26.26
C SER A 850 16.82 1.80 24.96
N ASP A 851 16.84 0.53 24.56
CA ASP A 851 17.75 0.05 23.48
C ASP A 851 17.69 0.65 22.05
N ARG A 852 16.73 1.51 21.67
CA ARG A 852 17.09 2.46 20.59
C ARG A 852 18.09 3.48 21.16
N GLY A 853 17.70 4.33 22.08
CA GLY A 853 18.63 5.10 22.94
C GLY A 853 19.48 4.33 23.98
N SER A 854 19.78 3.02 23.85
CA SER A 854 20.67 2.24 24.75
C SER A 854 21.50 1.24 23.96
N LYS A 855 20.99 0.52 22.95
CA LYS A 855 21.85 -0.17 21.99
C LYS A 855 22.34 0.86 21.00
N GLU A 856 21.49 1.68 20.36
CA GLU A 856 21.99 2.78 19.50
C GLU A 856 22.77 3.82 20.33
N GLU A 857 22.48 3.99 21.61
CA GLU A 857 23.26 4.90 22.49
C GLU A 857 24.52 4.27 23.06
N LYS A 858 24.55 2.98 23.46
CA LYS A 858 25.80 2.28 23.78
C LYS A 858 26.64 2.13 22.53
N TYR A 859 26.00 1.93 21.38
CA TYR A 859 26.62 1.90 20.07
C TYR A 859 27.19 3.27 19.72
N ALA A 860 26.39 4.34 19.80
CA ALA A 860 26.84 5.71 19.58
C ALA A 860 27.93 6.11 20.58
N ARG A 861 27.83 5.71 21.85
CA ARG A 861 28.87 5.91 22.87
C ARG A 861 30.15 5.16 22.52
N ASN A 862 30.05 3.93 22.03
CA ASN A 862 31.20 3.15 21.59
C ASN A 862 31.83 3.76 20.34
N LEU A 863 31.03 4.12 19.33
CA LEU A 863 31.50 4.80 18.11
C LEU A 863 32.13 6.15 18.45
N ALA A 864 31.51 6.95 19.30
CA ALA A 864 32.05 8.22 19.80
C ALA A 864 33.37 7.99 20.54
N ALA A 865 33.47 6.97 21.40
CA ALA A 865 34.72 6.64 22.11
C ALA A 865 35.84 6.22 21.14
N ILE A 866 35.53 5.37 20.16
CA ILE A 866 36.47 4.94 19.11
C ILE A 866 36.92 6.15 18.28
N HIS A 867 35.99 7.00 17.86
CA HIS A 867 36.27 8.19 17.07
C HIS A 867 37.09 9.23 17.86
N ASN A 868 36.78 9.44 19.14
CA ASN A 868 37.56 10.31 20.03
C ASN A 868 39.01 9.83 20.15
N ALA A 869 39.24 8.51 20.19
CA ALA A 869 40.59 7.94 20.22
C ALA A 869 41.38 8.22 18.93
N LYS A 870 40.71 8.34 17.79
CA LYS A 870 41.32 8.68 16.49
C LYS A 870 41.47 10.18 16.27
N THR A 871 40.69 11.01 16.96
CA THR A 871 40.71 12.47 16.85
C THR A 871 41.13 13.15 18.17
N PRO A 872 42.31 12.82 18.75
CA PRO A 872 42.70 13.31 20.08
C PRO A 872 42.93 14.83 20.14
N LYS A 873 42.99 15.51 18.99
CA LYS A 873 43.12 16.97 18.87
C LYS A 873 41.79 17.71 19.06
N LEU A 874 40.66 17.00 19.02
CA LEU A 874 39.33 17.57 19.22
C LEU A 874 38.81 17.23 20.62
N PRO A 875 37.89 18.04 21.18
CA PRO A 875 37.18 17.68 22.41
C PRO A 875 36.49 16.32 22.30
N PRO A 876 36.15 15.66 23.42
CA PRO A 876 35.28 14.49 23.37
C PRO A 876 33.94 14.83 22.71
N LEU A 877 33.47 13.98 21.78
CA LEU A 877 32.15 14.16 21.15
C LEU A 877 31.03 14.12 22.20
N VAL A 878 30.39 15.27 22.42
CA VAL A 878 29.23 15.49 23.29
C VAL A 878 27.96 15.48 22.45
N TYR A 879 26.94 14.76 22.92
CA TYR A 879 25.65 14.68 22.26
C TYR A 879 24.55 14.45 23.29
N ARG A 880 23.29 14.72 22.93
CA ARG A 880 22.16 14.57 23.86
C ARG A 880 21.75 13.11 23.92
N THR A 881 21.82 12.51 25.10
CA THR A 881 21.32 11.15 25.35
C THR A 881 19.82 11.06 25.08
N ASN A 882 19.33 9.93 24.56
CA ASN A 882 17.90 9.74 24.23
C ASN A 882 17.36 10.79 23.24
N SER A 883 18.18 11.18 22.27
CA SER A 883 17.81 12.09 21.18
C SER A 883 18.12 11.45 19.81
N THR A 884 17.79 12.16 18.72
CA THR A 884 18.17 11.74 17.37
C THR A 884 19.67 11.85 17.10
N ASP A 885 20.45 12.48 17.98
CA ASP A 885 21.90 12.63 17.83
C ASP A 885 22.60 11.25 17.72
N SER A 886 22.10 10.24 18.44
CA SER A 886 22.65 8.88 18.44
C SER A 886 22.47 8.17 17.09
N LEU A 887 21.44 8.53 16.31
CA LEU A 887 21.23 8.03 14.95
C LEU A 887 22.27 8.63 13.99
N VAL A 888 22.49 9.95 14.07
CA VAL A 888 23.50 10.66 13.25
C VAL A 888 24.89 10.09 13.50
N ILE A 889 25.23 9.79 14.76
CA ILE A 889 26.49 9.10 15.10
C ILE A 889 26.59 7.74 14.42
N GLY A 890 25.52 6.94 14.45
CA GLY A 890 25.47 5.64 13.79
C GLY A 890 25.46 5.70 12.26
N GLU A 891 24.97 6.77 11.64
CA GLU A 891 24.95 6.94 10.18
C GLU A 891 26.29 7.42 9.62
N ILE A 892 27.12 8.06 10.43
CA ILE A 892 28.37 8.69 9.98
C ILE A 892 29.62 7.92 10.46
N LEU A 893 29.64 7.45 11.71
CA LEU A 893 30.84 6.90 12.35
C LEU A 893 30.89 5.36 12.38
N ASP A 894 29.87 4.69 11.85
CA ASP A 894 29.80 3.23 11.76
C ASP A 894 30.84 2.70 10.75
N GLN A 895 31.82 1.93 11.24
CA GLN A 895 32.93 1.42 10.42
C GLN A 895 32.52 0.26 9.50
N GLU A 896 31.45 -0.48 9.82
CA GLU A 896 30.99 -1.60 9.01
C GLU A 896 30.08 -1.10 7.87
N LYS A 897 29.24 -0.09 8.14
CA LYS A 897 28.35 0.50 7.14
C LYS A 897 29.01 1.62 6.32
N GLY A 898 30.06 2.24 6.86
CA GLY A 898 30.65 3.45 6.32
C GLY A 898 29.80 4.70 6.59
N CYS A 899 30.35 5.87 6.26
CA CYS A 899 29.63 7.14 6.36
C CYS A 899 28.55 7.26 5.27
N ALA A 900 27.31 7.57 5.65
CA ALA A 900 26.18 7.74 4.73
C ALA A 900 26.44 8.75 3.60
N TYR A 901 27.28 9.76 3.84
CA TYR A 901 27.68 10.76 2.84
C TYR A 901 28.88 10.34 1.97
N SER A 902 29.21 9.04 1.93
CA SER A 902 30.24 8.43 1.08
C SER A 902 29.67 7.21 0.32
N LEU A 903 30.23 6.88 -0.84
CA LEU A 903 29.90 5.69 -1.62
C LEU A 903 31.12 4.79 -1.77
N GLU A 904 31.07 3.59 -1.20
CA GLU A 904 32.06 2.53 -1.42
C GLU A 904 31.75 1.70 -2.68
N SER A 905 32.78 1.08 -3.24
CA SER A 905 32.70 0.32 -4.50
C SER A 905 32.15 -1.09 -4.24
N GLY A 906 30.83 -1.25 -4.12
CA GLY A 906 30.16 -2.55 -3.93
C GLY A 906 29.74 -3.24 -5.25
N PRO A 907 29.67 -4.58 -5.30
CA PRO A 907 29.39 -5.35 -6.53
C PRO A 907 27.93 -5.30 -7.04
N ASN A 908 26.99 -4.70 -6.30
CA ASN A 908 25.54 -4.73 -6.61
C ASN A 908 24.88 -3.34 -6.78
N MET A 909 25.64 -2.25 -6.93
CA MET A 909 25.08 -0.93 -7.24
C MET A 909 25.62 -0.42 -8.57
N GLY A 910 24.75 0.12 -9.42
CA GLY A 910 25.03 0.48 -10.82
C GLY A 910 26.31 1.29 -11.01
N ALA A 911 27.04 0.94 -12.06
CA ALA A 911 28.44 1.27 -12.34
C ALA A 911 28.77 2.75 -12.66
N HIS A 912 28.11 3.75 -12.06
CA HIS A 912 28.18 5.12 -12.59
C HIS A 912 29.03 6.14 -11.82
N ILE A 913 29.32 5.98 -10.53
CA ILE A 913 30.32 6.82 -9.84
C ILE A 913 31.15 5.94 -8.91
N GLY A 914 32.27 5.41 -9.42
CA GLY A 914 33.26 4.74 -8.56
C GLY A 914 33.94 5.76 -7.63
N GLY A 915 33.93 5.48 -6.32
CA GLY A 915 34.70 6.22 -5.30
C GLY A 915 34.25 7.66 -5.06
N PHE A 916 33.19 7.84 -4.25
CA PHE A 916 32.79 9.13 -3.68
C PHE A 916 33.15 9.14 -2.19
N SER A 917 34.20 9.87 -1.80
CA SER A 917 34.72 9.85 -0.43
C SER A 917 35.15 11.24 0.00
N VAL A 918 35.10 11.48 1.31
CA VAL A 918 35.63 12.69 1.95
C VAL A 918 37.17 12.71 1.95
N LYS A 919 37.80 11.53 1.84
CA LYS A 919 39.24 11.37 1.88
C LYS A 919 39.94 12.13 0.74
N GLY A 920 40.95 12.92 1.09
CA GLY A 920 41.73 13.72 0.12
C GLY A 920 41.22 15.16 -0.07
N HIS A 921 40.12 15.55 0.58
CA HIS A 921 39.62 16.92 0.59
C HIS A 921 40.18 17.72 1.77
N SER A 922 40.92 18.80 1.48
CA SER A 922 41.57 19.63 2.51
C SER A 922 40.63 20.67 3.14
N THR A 923 39.62 21.13 2.40
CA THR A 923 38.64 22.14 2.83
C THR A 923 37.23 21.69 2.48
N ILE A 924 36.34 21.68 3.48
CA ILE A 924 34.97 21.16 3.40
C ILE A 924 33.98 22.18 3.94
N LEU A 925 32.85 22.31 3.24
CA LEU A 925 31.69 23.10 3.65
C LEU A 925 30.57 22.16 4.12
N ASP A 926 30.21 22.23 5.40
CA ASP A 926 29.15 21.44 6.05
C ASP A 926 27.93 22.32 6.33
N VAL A 927 26.94 22.26 5.45
CA VAL A 927 25.70 23.02 5.58
C VAL A 927 24.63 22.15 6.22
N GLY A 928 24.11 22.61 7.37
CA GLY A 928 23.30 21.79 8.27
C GLY A 928 24.19 20.86 9.09
N ALA A 929 25.17 21.45 9.76
CA ALA A 929 26.19 20.71 10.50
C ALA A 929 25.65 20.00 11.75
N HIS A 930 24.43 20.34 12.20
CA HIS A 930 23.77 19.74 13.36
C HIS A 930 24.68 19.82 14.59
N ILE A 931 25.03 18.69 15.22
CA ILE A 931 25.99 18.66 16.35
C ILE A 931 27.46 18.47 15.93
N GLY A 932 27.77 18.45 14.64
CA GLY A 932 29.15 18.41 14.11
C GLY A 932 29.74 17.02 13.85
N VAL A 933 28.96 15.94 13.86
CA VAL A 933 29.48 14.57 13.65
C VAL A 933 30.17 14.41 12.29
N PHE A 934 29.56 14.93 11.21
CA PHE A 934 30.15 14.88 9.87
C PHE A 934 31.46 15.67 9.79
N SER A 935 31.46 16.91 10.31
CA SER A 935 32.64 17.76 10.38
C SER A 935 33.82 17.07 11.09
N ARG A 936 33.57 16.29 12.15
CA ARG A 936 34.63 15.51 12.82
C ARG A 936 35.10 14.31 12.02
N TYR A 937 34.17 13.58 11.39
CA TYR A 937 34.51 12.49 10.47
C TYR A 937 35.41 12.98 9.33
N ALA A 938 35.10 14.14 8.75
CA ALA A 938 35.93 14.79 7.76
C ALA A 938 37.36 15.07 8.25
N ILE A 939 37.52 15.52 9.49
CA ILE A 939 38.84 15.74 10.12
C ILE A 939 39.58 14.40 10.32
N GLU A 940 38.89 13.35 10.75
CA GLU A 940 39.47 11.99 10.85
C GLU A 940 40.02 11.52 9.49
N GLU A 941 39.30 11.79 8.40
CA GLU A 941 39.70 11.46 7.02
C GLU A 941 40.79 12.39 6.44
N GLY A 942 41.31 13.33 7.24
CA GLY A 942 42.45 14.17 6.91
C GLY A 942 42.12 15.59 6.43
N CYS A 943 40.87 16.04 6.58
CA CYS A 943 40.48 17.42 6.31
C CYS A 943 41.18 18.39 7.28
N LYS A 944 41.61 19.55 6.77
CA LYS A 944 42.33 20.58 7.55
C LYS A 944 41.48 21.82 7.81
N ARG A 945 40.49 22.09 6.98
CA ARG A 945 39.63 23.27 7.09
C ARG A 945 38.15 22.89 6.99
N ILE A 946 37.38 23.23 8.01
CA ILE A 946 35.93 23.01 8.07
C ILE A 946 35.24 24.38 8.13
N ILE A 947 34.24 24.57 7.29
CA ILE A 947 33.30 25.70 7.37
C ILE A 947 31.92 25.11 7.62
N ALA A 948 31.32 25.36 8.78
CA ALA A 948 30.09 24.71 9.21
C ALA A 948 28.98 25.72 9.53
N TYR A 949 27.77 25.47 9.02
CA TYR A 949 26.59 26.28 9.23
C TYR A 949 25.50 25.49 9.94
N GLU A 950 25.01 26.00 11.08
CA GLU A 950 23.90 25.43 11.84
C GLU A 950 23.06 26.56 12.45
N PRO A 951 21.82 26.81 11.99
CA PRO A 951 20.99 27.91 12.47
C PRO A 951 20.32 27.65 13.83
N GLU A 952 20.13 26.39 14.25
CA GLU A 952 19.39 26.11 15.48
C GLU A 952 20.29 26.29 16.70
N PRO A 953 19.92 27.14 17.68
CA PRO A 953 20.83 27.52 18.77
C PRO A 953 21.35 26.36 19.62
N ASN A 954 20.52 25.35 19.93
CA ASN A 954 20.94 24.23 20.78
C ASN A 954 21.86 23.27 20.01
N ASN A 955 21.61 23.04 18.73
CA ASN A 955 22.51 22.28 17.87
C ASN A 955 23.84 23.01 17.69
N PHE A 956 23.81 24.33 17.45
CA PHE A 956 25.00 25.15 17.30
C PHE A 956 25.90 25.15 18.55
N ILE A 957 25.32 25.17 19.75
CA ILE A 957 26.08 25.06 21.00
C ILE A 957 26.85 23.73 21.06
N LEU A 958 26.21 22.62 20.68
CA LEU A 958 26.86 21.30 20.65
C LEU A 958 27.91 21.22 19.54
N LEU A 959 27.63 21.76 18.35
CA LEU A 959 28.60 21.89 17.25
C LEU A 959 29.87 22.63 17.72
N PHE A 960 29.69 23.77 18.38
CA PHE A 960 30.79 24.54 18.96
C PHE A 960 31.57 23.70 19.96
N GLN A 961 30.92 23.10 20.95
CA GLN A 961 31.58 22.25 21.94
C GLN A 961 32.34 21.07 21.33
N ASN A 962 31.83 20.49 20.25
CA ASN A 962 32.40 19.33 19.59
C ASN A 962 33.57 19.64 18.66
N LEU A 963 33.76 20.91 18.29
CA LEU A 963 34.82 21.33 17.35
C LEU A 963 35.77 22.39 17.94
N ASP A 964 35.51 22.87 19.16
CA ASP A 964 36.34 23.85 19.86
C ASP A 964 37.73 23.27 20.19
N THR A 965 38.72 23.57 19.36
CA THR A 965 40.09 23.05 19.47
C THR A 965 41.11 24.18 19.49
N THR A 966 42.19 23.99 20.25
CA THR A 966 43.35 24.89 20.28
C THR A 966 44.47 24.45 19.34
N SER A 967 44.19 23.52 18.43
CA SER A 967 45.18 22.99 17.48
C SER A 967 45.41 23.95 16.31
N ASP A 968 46.62 24.50 16.19
CA ASP A 968 47.01 25.39 15.07
C ASP A 968 47.01 24.72 13.69
N GLU A 969 46.91 23.38 13.64
CA GLU A 969 46.85 22.62 12.38
C GLU A 969 45.46 22.57 11.73
N LEU A 970 44.40 22.94 12.45
CA LEU A 970 43.01 22.88 11.98
C LEU A 970 42.42 24.29 11.90
N SER A 971 41.75 24.60 10.80
CA SER A 971 41.02 25.86 10.60
C SER A 971 39.52 25.59 10.61
N ILE A 972 38.84 25.92 11.71
CA ILE A 972 37.40 25.65 11.85
C ILE A 972 36.61 26.96 11.95
N GLU A 973 35.65 27.14 11.05
CA GLU A 973 34.77 28.31 10.97
C GLU A 973 33.33 27.86 11.25
N LEU A 974 32.72 28.36 12.33
CA LEU A 974 31.37 27.98 12.76
C LEU A 974 30.42 29.17 12.66
N HIS A 975 29.28 28.99 11.99
CA HIS A 975 28.33 30.06 11.74
C HIS A 975 26.91 29.69 12.25
N PRO A 976 26.34 30.44 13.21
CA PRO A 976 24.98 30.23 13.72
C PRO A 976 23.94 30.84 12.76
N LYS A 977 23.99 30.46 11.49
CA LYS A 977 23.22 31.06 10.40
C LYS A 977 22.62 29.97 9.52
N ALA A 978 21.44 30.24 8.98
CA ALA A 978 20.84 29.41 7.95
C ALA A 978 21.53 29.70 6.62
N VAL A 979 21.62 28.69 5.75
CA VAL A 979 22.09 28.86 4.38
C VAL A 979 20.91 28.68 3.45
N SER A 980 20.68 29.66 2.58
CA SER A 980 19.57 29.66 1.66
C SER A 980 19.95 30.35 0.34
N LYS A 981 18.97 30.67 -0.51
CA LYS A 981 19.23 31.45 -1.72
C LYS A 981 19.62 32.92 -1.40
N GLY A 982 19.13 33.48 -0.30
CA GLY A 982 19.26 34.89 0.06
C GLY A 982 19.85 35.15 1.45
N SER A 983 20.15 36.42 1.72
CA SER A 983 20.86 36.87 2.93
C SER A 983 19.96 37.62 3.93
N GLU A 984 18.64 37.46 3.80
CA GLU A 984 17.62 38.05 4.68
C GLU A 984 17.40 37.27 5.99
N ASN A 985 16.91 37.95 7.03
CA ASN A 985 16.46 37.26 8.24
C ASN A 985 15.23 36.41 7.91
N ARG A 986 15.23 35.15 8.36
CA ARG A 986 14.14 34.20 8.13
C ARG A 986 13.70 33.56 9.44
N THR A 987 12.51 32.96 9.43
CA THR A 987 11.95 32.30 10.62
C THR A 987 12.21 30.79 10.55
N LEU A 988 12.96 30.25 11.50
CA LEU A 988 13.10 28.82 11.72
C LEU A 988 11.92 28.30 12.54
N VAL A 989 11.34 27.17 12.13
CA VAL A 989 10.18 26.54 12.78
C VAL A 989 10.55 25.16 13.29
N ARG A 990 10.28 24.91 14.57
CA ARG A 990 10.47 23.61 15.23
C ARG A 990 9.22 23.18 15.99
N ALA A 991 8.95 21.88 16.01
CA ALA A 991 7.79 21.30 16.69
C ALA A 991 8.15 20.70 18.06
N ARG A 992 7.20 20.77 19.00
CA ARG A 992 7.22 20.04 20.27
C ARG A 992 6.30 18.83 20.19
N ALA A 993 6.69 17.73 20.83
CA ALA A 993 5.85 16.53 20.89
C ALA A 993 4.57 16.83 21.72
N GLU A 994 3.40 16.48 21.18
CA GLU A 994 2.09 16.78 21.79
C GLU A 994 1.84 16.07 23.14
N ASN A 995 2.60 14.99 23.41
CA ASN A 995 2.36 14.12 24.57
C ASN A 995 3.20 14.50 25.80
N ASP A 996 4.42 14.99 25.63
CA ASP A 996 5.39 15.23 26.70
C ASP A 996 6.10 16.59 26.59
N GLY A 997 5.82 17.38 25.55
CA GLY A 997 6.46 18.68 25.32
C GLY A 997 7.94 18.60 24.97
N LYS A 998 8.50 17.39 24.77
CA LYS A 998 9.92 17.20 24.45
C LYS A 998 10.25 17.88 23.12
N GLU A 999 11.38 18.58 23.10
CA GLU A 999 11.84 19.29 21.90
C GLU A 999 12.25 18.26 20.84
N ASN A 1000 11.68 18.36 19.64
CA ASN A 1000 12.21 17.63 18.49
C ASN A 1000 13.58 18.24 18.15
N THR A 1001 14.65 17.46 18.18
CA THR A 1001 16.05 17.90 17.92
C THR A 1001 16.43 17.82 16.44
N TRP A 1002 15.48 17.47 15.57
CA TRP A 1002 15.67 17.23 14.15
C TRP A 1002 14.48 17.77 13.33
N ARG A 1003 14.63 17.89 12.00
CA ARG A 1003 13.59 18.43 11.08
C ARG A 1003 13.19 19.88 11.35
N HIS A 1004 14.15 20.69 11.82
CA HIS A 1004 13.99 22.14 11.91
C HIS A 1004 14.13 22.71 10.51
N ALA A 1005 13.13 23.48 10.07
CA ALA A 1005 13.13 24.03 8.72
C ALA A 1005 12.71 25.50 8.75
N LEU A 1006 13.16 26.27 7.77
CA LEU A 1006 12.63 27.62 7.57
C LEU A 1006 11.12 27.56 7.31
N SER A 1007 10.41 28.62 7.68
CA SER A 1007 8.94 28.66 7.72
C SER A 1007 8.28 28.39 6.38
N GLU A 1008 8.98 28.62 5.27
CA GLU A 1008 8.51 28.38 3.91
C GLU A 1008 8.54 26.88 3.54
N TYR A 1009 9.43 26.11 4.19
CA TYR A 1009 9.68 24.69 3.90
C TYR A 1009 9.16 23.73 4.97
N THR A 1010 8.74 24.25 6.12
CA THR A 1010 8.26 23.42 7.22
C THR A 1010 6.97 22.65 6.87
N GLN A 1011 6.96 21.37 7.22
CA GLN A 1011 5.80 20.47 7.11
C GLN A 1011 4.75 20.69 8.21
N TYR A 1012 5.08 21.47 9.24
CA TYR A 1012 4.24 21.65 10.43
C TYR A 1012 3.15 22.73 10.25
N ILE A 1013 3.20 23.50 9.16
CA ILE A 1013 2.27 24.60 8.90
C ILE A 1013 1.32 24.24 7.76
N ASP A 1014 0.02 24.40 8.00
CA ASP A 1014 -0.99 24.31 6.94
C ASP A 1014 -0.95 25.57 6.07
N LYS A 1015 -0.26 25.45 4.93
CA LYS A 1015 -0.09 26.51 3.92
C LYS A 1015 -1.41 26.97 3.30
N SER A 1016 -2.53 26.28 3.53
CA SER A 1016 -3.87 26.70 3.06
C SER A 1016 -4.51 27.78 3.93
N THR A 1017 -3.96 28.05 5.12
CA THR A 1017 -4.49 29.05 6.07
C THR A 1017 -3.48 30.19 6.27
N LYS A 1018 -3.96 31.45 6.23
CA LYS A 1018 -3.10 32.64 6.38
C LYS A 1018 -2.65 32.90 7.83
N LEU A 1019 -3.24 32.24 8.83
CA LEU A 1019 -2.95 32.45 10.24
C LEU A 1019 -2.84 31.10 10.96
N PRO A 1020 -1.80 30.87 11.79
CA PRO A 1020 -1.68 29.65 12.57
C PRO A 1020 -2.81 29.55 13.61
N SER A 1021 -3.38 28.36 13.77
CA SER A 1021 -4.38 28.09 14.81
C SER A 1021 -3.79 28.25 16.22
N GLU A 1022 -4.62 28.48 17.24
CA GLU A 1022 -4.15 28.54 18.64
C GLU A 1022 -3.47 27.24 19.10
N SER A 1023 -3.87 26.09 18.55
CA SER A 1023 -3.19 24.80 18.75
C SER A 1023 -1.82 24.72 18.07
N GLN A 1024 -1.63 25.36 16.92
CA GLN A 1024 -0.32 25.44 16.24
C GLN A 1024 0.63 26.42 16.94
N LYS A 1025 0.10 27.47 17.57
CA LYS A 1025 0.91 28.42 18.35
C LYS A 1025 1.48 27.80 19.62
N THR A 1026 0.77 26.84 20.21
CA THR A 1026 1.20 26.12 21.43
C THR A 1026 2.24 25.03 21.14
N ASN A 1027 2.21 24.40 19.95
CA ASN A 1027 3.10 23.27 19.60
C ASN A 1027 4.31 23.65 18.73
N LEU A 1028 4.35 24.86 18.15
CA LEU A 1028 5.43 25.29 17.24
C LEU A 1028 6.19 26.48 17.81
N VAL A 1029 7.51 26.32 17.95
CA VAL A 1029 8.42 27.42 18.29
C VAL A 1029 8.95 28.04 17.00
N ARG A 1030 8.91 29.38 16.94
CA ARG A 1030 9.44 30.19 15.84
C ARG A 1030 10.63 30.99 16.35
N ILE A 1031 11.76 30.89 15.66
CA ILE A 1031 13.00 31.55 16.02
C ILE A 1031 13.45 32.37 14.81
N GLU A 1032 13.72 33.65 15.01
CA GLU A 1032 14.35 34.45 13.96
C GLU A 1032 15.82 34.05 13.85
N VAL A 1033 16.24 33.71 12.63
CA VAL A 1033 17.61 33.33 12.33
C VAL A 1033 18.11 34.16 11.15
N GLN A 1034 19.40 34.51 11.18
CA GLN A 1034 20.04 35.15 10.04
C GLN A 1034 20.26 34.10 8.94
N SER A 1035 19.85 34.40 7.71
CA SER A 1035 20.21 33.60 6.53
C SER A 1035 21.40 34.23 5.80
N VAL A 1036 22.19 33.40 5.13
CA VAL A 1036 23.21 33.81 4.16
C VAL A 1036 23.00 33.09 2.82
N SER A 1037 23.48 33.69 1.74
CA SER A 1037 23.37 33.09 0.40
C SER A 1037 24.40 31.98 0.23
N PHE A 1038 23.98 30.81 -0.28
CA PHE A 1038 24.90 29.70 -0.54
C PHE A 1038 26.04 30.11 -1.48
N PHE A 1039 25.72 30.62 -2.68
CA PHE A 1039 26.72 30.90 -3.72
C PHE A 1039 27.52 32.19 -3.50
N ASN A 1040 26.94 33.19 -2.81
CA ASN A 1040 27.58 34.50 -2.68
C ASN A 1040 28.30 34.69 -1.34
N ASP A 1041 27.91 33.95 -0.30
CA ASP A 1041 28.43 34.14 1.05
C ASP A 1041 29.04 32.85 1.62
N ALA A 1042 28.28 31.74 1.66
CA ALA A 1042 28.71 30.52 2.36
C ALA A 1042 29.77 29.71 1.59
N LEU A 1043 29.64 29.64 0.27
CA LEU A 1043 30.60 28.98 -0.60
C LEU A 1043 31.76 29.94 -0.92
N VAL A 1044 32.96 29.58 -0.46
CA VAL A 1044 34.17 30.39 -0.62
C VAL A 1044 35.25 29.65 -1.42
N PRO A 1045 36.22 30.37 -2.03
CA PRO A 1045 37.33 29.73 -2.73
C PRO A 1045 38.11 28.76 -1.85
N GLY A 1046 38.55 27.66 -2.45
CA GLY A 1046 39.29 26.57 -1.82
C GLY A 1046 38.42 25.43 -1.28
N VAL A 1047 37.08 25.59 -1.18
CA VAL A 1047 36.17 24.50 -0.78
C VAL A 1047 36.08 23.48 -1.91
N THR A 1048 36.44 22.22 -1.63
CA THR A 1048 36.45 21.15 -2.64
C THR A 1048 35.36 20.09 -2.44
N PHE A 1049 34.80 20.00 -1.23
CA PHE A 1049 33.69 19.10 -0.88
C PHE A 1049 32.60 19.89 -0.15
N VAL A 1050 31.34 19.68 -0.54
CA VAL A 1050 30.16 20.29 0.08
C VAL A 1050 29.19 19.21 0.54
N LYS A 1051 28.80 19.24 1.81
CA LYS A 1051 27.59 18.57 2.32
C LYS A 1051 26.46 19.60 2.43
N LEU A 1052 25.30 19.29 1.84
CA LEU A 1052 24.12 20.13 1.88
C LEU A 1052 22.93 19.35 2.45
N ASP A 1053 22.64 19.59 3.73
CA ASP A 1053 21.56 18.93 4.47
C ASP A 1053 20.86 19.95 5.36
N CYS A 1054 20.13 20.88 4.74
CA CYS A 1054 19.57 22.07 5.40
C CYS A 1054 18.04 22.05 5.49
N GLU A 1055 17.48 20.84 5.51
CA GLU A 1055 16.09 20.60 5.82
C GLU A 1055 15.12 21.46 4.98
N GLY A 1056 15.34 21.50 3.67
CA GLY A 1056 14.45 22.07 2.66
C GLY A 1056 15.01 23.26 1.90
N SER A 1057 15.96 24.00 2.48
CA SER A 1057 16.60 25.13 1.79
C SER A 1057 17.45 24.70 0.59
N GLU A 1058 17.87 23.43 0.53
CA GLU A 1058 18.56 22.85 -0.62
C GLU A 1058 17.72 22.95 -1.91
N ILE A 1059 16.39 22.94 -1.78
CA ILE A 1059 15.46 23.02 -2.92
C ILE A 1059 15.62 24.38 -3.61
N GLU A 1060 15.60 25.49 -2.87
CA GLU A 1060 15.74 26.81 -3.50
C GLU A 1060 17.17 27.13 -3.95
N ILE A 1061 18.17 26.60 -3.23
CA ILE A 1061 19.58 26.73 -3.60
C ILE A 1061 19.83 26.05 -4.94
N LEU A 1062 19.44 24.77 -5.06
CA LEU A 1062 19.78 23.95 -6.23
C LEU A 1062 18.85 24.18 -7.43
N LEU A 1063 17.71 24.83 -7.24
CA LEU A 1063 16.85 25.32 -8.33
C LEU A 1063 17.19 26.75 -8.77
N SER A 1064 18.19 27.40 -8.17
CA SER A 1064 18.67 28.71 -8.61
C SER A 1064 19.37 28.64 -9.99
N SER A 1065 19.49 29.77 -10.66
CA SER A 1065 20.26 29.84 -11.92
C SER A 1065 21.74 29.56 -11.68
N GLN A 1066 22.29 30.06 -10.57
CA GLN A 1066 23.68 29.86 -10.19
C GLN A 1066 24.03 28.37 -10.03
N ALA A 1067 23.10 27.54 -9.54
CA ALA A 1067 23.33 26.10 -9.42
C ALA A 1067 23.58 25.40 -10.77
N SER A 1068 23.13 25.98 -11.88
CA SER A 1068 23.36 25.47 -13.23
C SER A 1068 24.65 26.00 -13.89
N GLU A 1069 25.32 26.95 -13.25
CA GLU A 1069 26.52 27.62 -13.78
C GLU A 1069 27.77 27.04 -13.11
N GLY A 1070 28.61 26.34 -13.87
CA GLY A 1070 29.83 25.70 -13.32
C GLY A 1070 30.77 26.67 -12.59
N THR A 1071 30.86 27.92 -13.05
CA THR A 1071 31.67 28.97 -12.40
C THR A 1071 31.18 29.36 -11.01
N SER A 1072 29.89 29.19 -10.72
CA SER A 1072 29.33 29.50 -9.40
C SER A 1072 29.77 28.49 -8.33
N TRP A 1073 30.20 27.30 -8.74
CA TRP A 1073 30.65 26.24 -7.84
C TRP A 1073 32.13 26.37 -7.43
N LEU A 1074 32.85 27.40 -7.89
CA LEU A 1074 34.25 27.67 -7.54
C LEU A 1074 35.14 26.42 -7.68
N ASP A 1075 35.78 25.98 -6.59
CA ASP A 1075 36.69 24.85 -6.55
C ASP A 1075 35.99 23.53 -6.14
N VAL A 1076 34.65 23.52 -6.05
CA VAL A 1076 33.90 22.35 -5.60
C VAL A 1076 34.04 21.22 -6.61
N THR A 1077 34.53 20.09 -6.13
CA THR A 1077 34.67 18.87 -6.92
C THR A 1077 33.67 17.80 -6.52
N HIS A 1078 33.20 17.83 -5.26
CA HIS A 1078 32.27 16.85 -4.71
C HIS A 1078 31.16 17.57 -3.95
N LEU A 1079 29.91 17.22 -4.27
CA LEU A 1079 28.71 17.69 -3.61
C LEU A 1079 27.87 16.47 -3.21
N VAL A 1080 27.50 16.40 -1.95
CA VAL A 1080 26.48 15.47 -1.47
C VAL A 1080 25.32 16.27 -0.89
N VAL A 1081 24.10 15.94 -1.31
CA VAL A 1081 22.88 16.62 -0.86
C VAL A 1081 21.84 15.60 -0.45
N GLU A 1082 21.18 15.83 0.68
CA GLU A 1082 19.92 15.14 1.00
C GLU A 1082 18.77 15.94 0.39
N TRP A 1083 18.13 15.38 -0.63
CA TRP A 1083 16.96 16.02 -1.25
C TRP A 1083 15.69 15.68 -0.47
N SER A 1084 15.09 16.71 0.15
CA SER A 1084 13.86 16.58 0.94
C SER A 1084 12.60 16.32 0.10
N PHE A 1085 12.35 15.08 -0.30
CA PHE A 1085 11.07 14.68 -0.90
C PHE A 1085 9.87 14.82 0.04
N THR A 1086 10.08 14.83 1.36
CA THR A 1086 9.06 15.18 2.34
C THR A 1086 8.51 16.61 2.14
N LYS A 1087 9.31 17.50 1.57
CA LYS A 1087 9.00 18.92 1.35
C LYS A 1087 8.62 19.22 -0.11
N GLU A 1088 9.31 18.61 -1.07
CA GLU A 1088 9.01 18.70 -2.50
C GLU A 1088 8.87 17.31 -3.12
N ARG A 1089 7.63 16.85 -3.26
CA ARG A 1089 7.32 15.50 -3.77
C ARG A 1089 7.34 15.37 -5.28
N ARG A 1090 7.38 16.45 -6.07
CA ARG A 1090 7.30 16.36 -7.53
C ARG A 1090 8.64 15.90 -8.11
N VAL A 1091 8.66 14.73 -8.76
CA VAL A 1091 9.89 14.21 -9.37
C VAL A 1091 10.40 15.12 -10.50
N ALA A 1092 9.52 15.79 -11.25
CA ALA A 1092 9.94 16.80 -12.23
C ALA A 1092 10.83 17.91 -11.63
N VAL A 1093 10.56 18.34 -10.40
CA VAL A 1093 11.34 19.40 -9.73
C VAL A 1093 12.69 18.85 -9.28
N PHE A 1094 12.71 17.62 -8.76
CA PHE A 1094 13.95 16.90 -8.49
C PHE A 1094 14.81 16.75 -9.77
N HIS A 1095 14.23 16.35 -10.90
CA HIS A 1095 14.94 16.27 -12.18
C HIS A 1095 15.46 17.62 -12.68
N GLN A 1096 14.76 18.71 -12.37
CA GLN A 1096 15.27 20.06 -12.67
C GLN A 1096 16.55 20.34 -11.88
N MET A 1097 16.60 20.00 -10.58
CA MET A 1097 17.83 20.09 -9.79
C MET A 1097 18.95 19.22 -10.37
N ILE A 1098 18.66 17.96 -10.74
CA ILE A 1098 19.65 17.07 -11.37
C ILE A 1098 20.18 17.67 -12.69
N SER A 1099 19.30 18.29 -13.48
CA SER A 1099 19.68 18.97 -14.72
C SER A 1099 20.59 20.17 -14.44
N ASN A 1100 20.28 20.98 -13.42
CA ASN A 1100 21.13 22.10 -13.02
C ASN A 1100 22.54 21.61 -12.65
N LEU A 1101 22.66 20.59 -11.80
CA LEU A 1101 23.96 20.03 -11.42
C LEU A 1101 24.73 19.48 -12.63
N LYS A 1102 24.05 18.76 -13.53
CA LYS A 1102 24.67 18.26 -14.77
C LYS A 1102 25.14 19.39 -15.69
N ASN A 1103 24.38 20.46 -15.80
CA ASN A 1103 24.75 21.64 -16.59
C ASN A 1103 25.95 22.39 -15.99
N ALA A 1104 26.08 22.39 -14.66
CA ALA A 1104 27.24 22.94 -13.97
C ALA A 1104 28.52 22.09 -14.14
N GLY A 1105 28.42 20.89 -14.70
CA GLY A 1105 29.56 20.00 -14.99
C GLY A 1105 29.68 18.79 -14.08
N PHE A 1106 28.72 18.56 -13.17
CA PHE A 1106 28.71 17.40 -12.30
C PHE A 1106 28.22 16.13 -13.01
N GLU A 1107 28.86 15.01 -12.72
CA GLU A 1107 28.30 13.67 -12.84
C GLU A 1107 27.50 13.37 -11.57
N VAL A 1108 26.25 12.92 -11.72
CA VAL A 1108 25.30 12.81 -10.61
C VAL A 1108 24.80 11.37 -10.50
N SER A 1109 24.77 10.84 -9.27
CA SER A 1109 24.27 9.51 -8.91
C SER A 1109 23.39 9.57 -7.67
N TYR A 1110 22.39 8.71 -7.59
CA TYR A 1110 21.47 8.57 -6.46
C TYR A 1110 20.81 7.19 -6.47
N GLU A 1111 20.33 6.74 -5.32
CA GLU A 1111 19.66 5.45 -5.21
C GLU A 1111 18.37 5.41 -6.03
N GLY A 1112 18.21 4.37 -6.85
CA GLY A 1112 17.06 4.19 -7.72
C GLY A 1112 17.08 5.02 -9.01
N MET A 1113 18.22 5.61 -9.38
CA MET A 1113 18.42 6.18 -10.73
C MET A 1113 18.05 5.14 -11.82
N GLY A 1114 17.24 5.54 -12.80
CA GLY A 1114 16.70 4.67 -13.84
C GLY A 1114 15.48 3.82 -13.45
N SER A 1115 15.01 3.92 -12.20
CA SER A 1115 13.77 3.26 -11.73
C SER A 1115 12.51 3.89 -12.36
N TRP A 1116 11.38 3.20 -12.22
CA TRP A 1116 10.09 3.65 -12.79
C TRP A 1116 9.67 5.08 -12.38
N TRP A 1117 9.99 5.50 -11.16
CA TRP A 1117 9.66 6.84 -10.67
C TRP A 1117 10.62 7.90 -11.21
N ASP A 1118 11.87 7.54 -11.49
CA ASP A 1118 12.93 8.42 -11.98
C ASP A 1118 12.80 8.72 -13.48
N VAL A 1119 11.94 7.98 -14.18
CA VAL A 1119 11.82 8.09 -15.63
C VAL A 1119 10.54 8.76 -16.10
N ASP A 1120 9.53 8.91 -15.23
CA ASP A 1120 8.32 9.70 -15.48
C ASP A 1120 8.37 10.98 -14.64
N PRO A 1121 8.65 12.15 -15.25
CA PRO A 1121 8.74 13.41 -14.51
C PRO A 1121 7.40 13.82 -13.87
N ASN A 1122 6.27 13.26 -14.30
CA ASN A 1122 4.95 13.57 -13.76
C ASN A 1122 4.58 12.73 -12.54
N VAL A 1123 5.48 11.89 -12.05
CA VAL A 1123 5.28 11.09 -10.83
C VAL A 1123 5.52 11.95 -9.60
N MET A 1124 4.71 11.72 -8.57
CA MET A 1124 5.00 12.18 -7.23
C MET A 1124 5.85 11.12 -6.53
N TRP A 1125 6.88 11.54 -5.82
CA TRP A 1125 7.75 10.67 -5.04
C TRP A 1125 6.90 9.69 -4.20
N PRO A 1126 7.07 8.38 -4.43
CA PRO A 1126 6.15 7.38 -3.90
C PRO A 1126 6.53 6.92 -2.49
N TYR A 1127 7.72 7.24 -2.01
CA TYR A 1127 8.25 6.78 -0.74
C TYR A 1127 8.12 7.86 0.35
N PRO A 1128 8.15 7.47 1.63
CA PRO A 1128 8.10 8.41 2.75
C PRO A 1128 9.46 8.99 3.15
N ASN A 1129 10.53 8.58 2.47
CA ASN A 1129 11.92 8.92 2.83
C ASN A 1129 12.50 9.98 1.89
N ASP A 1130 13.50 10.71 2.36
CA ASP A 1130 14.31 11.62 1.56
C ASP A 1130 15.42 10.84 0.82
N LEU A 1131 16.13 11.47 -0.11
CA LEU A 1131 17.07 10.78 -1.01
C LEU A 1131 18.42 11.49 -1.05
N LEU A 1132 19.51 10.73 -0.85
CA LEU A 1132 20.87 11.23 -1.04
C LEU A 1132 21.24 11.28 -2.52
N VAL A 1133 21.79 12.41 -2.93
CA VAL A 1133 22.32 12.66 -4.27
C VAL A 1133 23.79 13.00 -4.17
N PHE A 1134 24.60 12.26 -4.92
CA PHE A 1134 26.05 12.39 -4.99
C PHE A 1134 26.41 12.99 -6.34
N ALA A 1135 27.13 14.11 -6.33
CA ALA A 1135 27.50 14.86 -7.51
C ALA A 1135 29.02 15.11 -7.52
N LYS A 1136 29.72 14.60 -8.53
CA LYS A 1136 31.18 14.74 -8.69
C LYS A 1136 31.50 15.50 -9.97
N MET A 1137 32.30 16.56 -9.89
CA MET A 1137 32.74 17.29 -11.09
C MET A 1137 33.48 16.34 -12.01
N ARG A 1138 33.12 16.35 -13.29
CA ARG A 1138 33.83 15.56 -14.30
C ARG A 1138 35.28 16.03 -14.35
N SER A 1139 36.22 15.11 -14.14
CA SER A 1139 37.63 15.39 -14.44
C SER A 1139 37.72 15.76 -15.92
N GLY A 1140 38.12 16.99 -16.22
CA GLY A 1140 38.32 17.43 -17.60
C GLY A 1140 39.23 16.43 -18.32
N LYS A 1141 38.75 15.86 -19.42
CA LYS A 1141 39.68 15.54 -20.51
C LYS A 1141 40.05 16.89 -21.10
N ASP A 1142 41.31 17.29 -20.91
CA ASP A 1142 42.00 18.06 -21.95
C ASP A 1142 41.92 17.31 -23.29
#